data_AF-A0A7X7D3T9-F1
#
_entry.id   AF-A0A7X7D3T9-F1
#
_cell.length_a   1.000
_cell.length_b   1.000
_cell.length_c   1.000
_cell.angle_alpha   90.00
_cell.angle_beta   90.00
_cell.angle_gamma   90.00
#
_symmetry.space_group_name_H-M   'P 1'
#
loop_
_entity.id
_entity.type
_entity.pdbx_description
1 polymer ?
#
loop_
_entity_poly.entity_id
_entity_poly.type
_entity_poly.pdbx_seq_one_letter_code
_entity_poly.pdbx_strand_id
1 'polypeptide(L)'
;GAALKALLESEYGLAMRSLPRATPLVALALAVFVGALIASLTANAPRLARPLTAGAVVLAVLGLPPLWRLQMVDANLDRAEDLPDYWIEAAAAIDARGEGTRVLEVPGTDFASYRWGNTVDPVLPGLIDRPYVARELIPYGSAASANLLDAFDHRMQEGTLDAEAIVPLARFMGAGDISVRSDLTYERYNTPRPRLLWELLMSASGLSFVEGFGPGARNTPRPDLPMVDETELQTPPELADPPEVGLLEVDDAEQIVRTSPLSDTVVVAGDGAALVDSAAAGLLTGHESLVYSASYAGDPQALEDLAGDEAPLVITDTNRRAGQRWGTLRDNHGRTERAGEEALRHDAKDQRLPVFPDAGDDAFTVIESRGDVRASATSYGNTVTFTAEDRAAMAVDGQTGTAWRTGGFSPATDETLRLEFAEPVTTDQIRLLQVVTSVRNRHITRVTLTFDDDETLAVDLTDESRPDELGADDDAGQVVEFGERTFSQLDITIDETVPGKLPRYDGLSSVGFAEVTVIDDQGRHRLADDVVRLPTDLFDTITETLTHPLAVVLTRLRVPGSVAVRTSPETSITRTFTVPDDRAYALTGTIRLSPAALEDSVLDSALGLPLADRGGITVTSRRRLPGGIENRASAAIDGDPDTWYSPGYLGQNGEWIDVDSAVPFTFDHLDLTVLNDGRHSVPRRVRLEVDGQYHPDLVFTLPEIGDQDEPNARHTFQIELPRSITANRIRFVVEESPEDPTASVREVTTLDWYSGDEIVMPIGIVDLGIDGLQIAQPPAAVPSGCRDDLFEVDGRPISVALSGTSADLRAGGTARLTTCGGAPLVLPSGEVTVRTTDGALTGFDIDQLVLRSAAGGAAEPAAGPMVDGALSEQRPSATIVDETRTSLSVDLGERSEPTWLILGQSHNLGWTASVDGTDLGEPVLVNGFANGWLIPAGQAARVEMRWTPQRVVNIALGTTVVGVALTLFLALRRPRTAATSPADDPTWVPLDRRPSMPQAFSMDRIRRFAGPQPSRFAVVLTVPATLVLGWAFIGPPAGLVLALAAAVCLRVRRARPILTVGGLVVFAGCVGWVVVQQLFREFPSGFDWPTYFEAVHRPTLLAIGLLLLDPIVERCWLRRWWPSEDSPR
;
A
#
# COMPACT_ATOMS: atom_id res chain seq x y z
N GLY A 1 15.74 16.57 -24.72
CA GLY A 1 14.61 16.51 -23.77
C GLY A 1 13.65 15.39 -24.14
N ALA A 2 12.62 15.69 -24.94
CA ALA A 2 11.52 14.77 -25.26
C ALA A 2 11.97 13.38 -25.77
N ALA A 3 12.94 13.30 -26.69
CA ALA A 3 13.43 12.00 -27.18
C ALA A 3 14.18 11.16 -26.13
N LEU A 4 14.84 11.82 -25.16
CA LEU A 4 15.50 11.12 -24.05
C LEU A 4 14.48 10.69 -23.00
N LYS A 5 13.46 11.53 -22.75
CA LYS A 5 12.32 11.20 -21.88
C LYS A 5 11.56 10.00 -22.45
N ALA A 6 11.20 10.04 -23.74
CA ALA A 6 10.60 8.92 -24.46
C ALA A 6 11.49 7.67 -24.48
N LEU A 7 12.83 7.83 -24.57
CA LEU A 7 13.75 6.69 -24.46
C LEU A 7 13.71 6.09 -23.05
N LEU A 8 13.80 6.90 -22.00
CA LEU A 8 13.75 6.46 -20.60
C LEU A 8 12.40 5.85 -20.21
N GLU A 9 11.32 6.29 -20.86
CA GLU A 9 9.96 5.75 -20.76
C GLU A 9 9.76 4.47 -21.60
N SER A 10 10.69 4.10 -22.47
CA SER A 10 10.63 2.85 -23.24
C SER A 10 11.24 1.66 -22.48
N GLU A 11 10.86 0.43 -22.85
CA GLU A 11 11.43 -0.81 -22.30
C GLU A 11 12.97 -0.85 -22.37
N TYR A 12 13.56 -0.34 -23.46
CA TYR A 12 15.01 -0.26 -23.64
C TYR A 12 15.68 0.75 -22.69
N GLY A 13 15.01 1.87 -22.40
CA GLY A 13 15.47 2.84 -21.41
C GLY A 13 15.35 2.33 -19.98
N LEU A 14 14.36 1.47 -19.72
CA LEU A 14 14.17 0.79 -18.45
C LEU A 14 15.39 -0.05 -18.06
N ALA A 15 16.04 -0.71 -19.05
CA ALA A 15 17.31 -1.41 -18.86
C ALA A 15 18.48 -0.49 -18.44
N MET A 16 18.35 0.83 -18.59
CA MET A 16 19.33 1.85 -18.21
C MET A 16 18.87 2.74 -17.04
N ARG A 17 17.74 2.42 -16.39
CA ARG A 17 17.10 3.20 -15.30
C ARG A 17 18.02 3.43 -14.09
N SER A 18 18.85 2.44 -13.74
CA SER A 18 19.76 2.54 -12.60
C SER A 18 21.06 3.24 -13.01
N LEU A 19 21.24 4.49 -12.56
CA LEU A 19 22.44 5.30 -12.80
C LEU A 19 23.76 4.57 -12.44
N PRO A 20 23.84 3.73 -11.39
CA PRO A 20 24.99 2.86 -11.15
C PRO A 20 25.47 2.04 -12.35
N ARG A 21 24.57 1.61 -13.26
CA ARG A 21 24.95 0.85 -14.48
C ARG A 21 25.84 1.65 -15.43
N ALA A 22 25.75 2.99 -15.42
CA ALA A 22 26.62 3.87 -16.20
C ALA A 22 27.96 4.20 -15.49
N THR A 23 28.06 3.92 -14.19
CA THR A 23 29.24 4.27 -13.38
C THR A 23 30.54 3.65 -13.90
N PRO A 24 30.60 2.36 -14.32
CA PRO A 24 31.82 1.79 -14.89
C PRO A 24 32.35 2.55 -16.11
N LEU A 25 31.47 3.09 -16.96
CA LEU A 25 31.87 3.87 -18.14
C LEU A 25 32.48 5.20 -17.74
N VAL A 26 31.86 5.90 -16.78
CA VAL A 26 32.37 7.19 -16.27
C VAL A 26 33.68 6.99 -15.52
N ALA A 27 33.76 5.98 -14.65
CA ALA A 27 34.97 5.64 -13.90
C ALA A 27 36.13 5.27 -14.84
N LEU A 28 35.88 4.45 -15.87
CA LEU A 28 36.89 4.10 -16.87
C LEU A 28 37.36 5.34 -17.65
N ALA A 29 36.44 6.20 -18.09
CA ALA A 29 36.79 7.42 -18.82
C ALA A 29 37.66 8.35 -17.95
N LEU A 30 37.27 8.57 -16.68
CA LEU A 30 38.05 9.38 -15.74
C LEU A 30 39.42 8.76 -15.47
N ALA A 31 39.52 7.45 -15.26
CA ALA A 31 40.79 6.76 -15.06
C ALA A 31 41.72 6.90 -16.28
N VAL A 32 41.18 6.74 -17.49
CA VAL A 32 41.94 6.96 -18.74
C VAL A 32 42.39 8.42 -18.86
N PHE A 33 41.54 9.39 -18.55
CA PHE A 33 41.90 10.81 -18.61
C PHE A 33 42.91 11.23 -17.54
N VAL A 34 42.82 10.70 -16.33
CA VAL A 34 43.84 10.88 -15.28
C VAL A 34 45.17 10.27 -15.71
N GLY A 35 45.14 9.05 -16.25
CA GLY A 35 46.32 8.40 -16.83
C GLY A 35 46.95 9.22 -17.96
N ALA A 36 46.13 9.74 -18.88
CA ALA A 36 46.58 10.60 -19.97
C ALA A 36 47.15 11.94 -19.46
N LEU A 37 46.55 12.52 -18.42
CA LEU A 37 47.03 13.73 -17.76
C LEU A 37 48.42 13.49 -17.14
N ILE A 38 48.58 12.41 -16.37
CA ILE A 38 49.87 12.05 -15.76
C ILE A 38 50.91 11.78 -16.86
N ALA A 39 50.57 11.00 -17.89
CA ALA A 39 51.46 10.74 -19.02
C ALA A 39 51.91 12.06 -19.70
N SER A 40 50.99 13.00 -19.90
CA SER A 40 51.27 14.30 -20.50
C SER A 40 52.15 15.20 -19.62
N LEU A 41 51.90 15.24 -18.30
CA LEU A 41 52.72 16.00 -17.35
C LEU A 41 54.14 15.43 -17.21
N THR A 42 54.27 14.10 -17.31
CA THR A 42 55.52 13.39 -17.08
C THR A 42 56.37 13.25 -18.34
N ALA A 43 55.79 13.47 -19.52
CA ALA A 43 56.50 13.50 -20.80
C ALA A 43 57.71 14.46 -20.78
N ASN A 44 57.60 15.61 -20.10
CA ASN A 44 58.68 16.60 -19.97
C ASN A 44 59.45 16.52 -18.63
N ALA A 45 59.02 15.65 -17.71
CA ALA A 45 59.59 15.53 -16.36
C ALA A 45 59.43 14.09 -15.83
N PRO A 46 60.15 13.11 -16.41
CA PRO A 46 59.94 11.68 -16.13
C PRO A 46 60.16 11.29 -14.66
N ARG A 47 60.99 12.06 -13.94
CA ARG A 47 61.17 11.91 -12.48
C ARG A 47 59.89 12.07 -11.66
N LEU A 48 58.88 12.77 -12.20
CA LEU A 48 57.59 12.99 -11.56
C LEU A 48 56.57 11.88 -11.84
N ALA A 49 56.89 10.91 -12.71
CA ALA A 49 55.93 9.85 -13.06
C ALA A 49 55.52 9.01 -11.85
N ARG A 50 56.49 8.47 -11.12
CA ARG A 50 56.23 7.68 -9.91
C ARG A 50 55.44 8.46 -8.84
N PRO A 51 55.84 9.67 -8.41
CA PRO A 51 55.10 10.38 -7.37
C PRO A 51 53.71 10.85 -7.83
N LEU A 52 53.50 11.22 -9.09
CA LEU A 52 52.18 11.61 -9.59
C LEU A 52 51.24 10.40 -9.72
N THR A 53 51.73 9.27 -10.22
CA THR A 53 50.96 8.03 -10.24
C THR A 53 50.63 7.55 -8.83
N ALA A 54 51.61 7.56 -7.92
CA ALA A 54 51.37 7.21 -6.52
C ALA A 54 50.35 8.15 -5.87
N GLY A 55 50.47 9.47 -6.10
CA GLY A 55 49.52 10.46 -5.60
C GLY A 55 48.11 10.24 -6.13
N ALA A 56 47.94 9.93 -7.41
CA ALA A 56 46.64 9.62 -7.99
C ALA A 56 46.02 8.34 -7.40
N VAL A 57 46.83 7.29 -7.18
CA VAL A 57 46.39 6.07 -6.50
C VAL A 57 45.98 6.38 -5.07
N VAL A 58 46.78 7.15 -4.33
CA VAL A 58 46.45 7.54 -2.94
C VAL A 58 45.17 8.36 -2.91
N LEU A 59 44.97 9.33 -3.81
CA LEU A 59 43.74 10.10 -3.90
C LEU A 59 42.53 9.22 -4.25
N ALA A 60 42.69 8.23 -5.13
CA ALA A 60 41.64 7.27 -5.45
C ALA A 60 41.26 6.42 -4.22
N VAL A 61 42.25 5.95 -3.45
CA VAL A 61 42.02 5.21 -2.20
C VAL A 61 41.38 6.09 -1.13
N LEU A 62 41.85 7.33 -0.94
CA LEU A 62 41.27 8.29 0.00
C LEU A 62 39.83 8.65 -0.40
N GLY A 63 39.54 8.71 -1.70
CA GLY A 63 38.22 8.91 -2.26
C GLY A 63 37.24 7.74 -2.06
N LEU A 64 37.67 6.65 -1.42
CA LEU A 64 36.83 5.51 -1.02
C LEU A 64 36.76 5.37 0.51
N PRO A 65 36.11 6.29 1.24
CA PRO A 65 35.96 6.21 2.70
C PRO A 65 35.53 4.84 3.24
N PRO A 66 34.57 4.12 2.63
CA PRO A 66 34.16 2.80 3.11
C PRO A 66 35.32 1.79 3.22
N LEU A 67 36.31 1.86 2.33
CA LEU A 67 37.45 0.94 2.31
C LEU A 67 38.35 1.12 3.54
N TRP A 68 38.76 2.36 3.83
CA TRP A 68 39.70 2.63 4.92
C TRP A 68 39.01 2.90 6.27
N ARG A 69 37.69 3.08 6.29
CA ARG A 69 36.86 3.03 7.50
C ARG A 69 36.41 1.62 7.89
N LEU A 70 36.68 0.62 7.05
CA LEU A 70 36.20 -0.76 7.22
C LEU A 70 34.66 -0.84 7.29
N GLN A 71 33.99 -0.03 6.46
CA GLN A 71 32.54 0.07 6.34
C GLN A 71 32.08 -0.29 4.93
N MET A 72 32.69 -1.32 4.31
CA MET A 72 32.31 -1.76 2.96
C MET A 72 30.97 -2.50 2.95
N VAL A 73 30.59 -3.10 4.08
CA VAL A 73 29.25 -3.60 4.33
C VAL A 73 28.48 -2.49 5.02
N ASP A 74 27.30 -2.18 4.49
CA ASP A 74 26.40 -1.22 5.12
C ASP A 74 25.96 -1.77 6.48
N ALA A 75 25.84 -0.91 7.50
CA ALA A 75 25.45 -1.33 8.84
C ALA A 75 24.09 -2.06 8.84
N ASN A 76 23.21 -1.73 7.91
CA ASN A 76 21.93 -2.40 7.74
C ASN A 76 22.06 -3.86 7.25
N LEU A 77 23.14 -4.22 6.57
CA LEU A 77 23.39 -5.57 6.04
C LEU A 77 24.43 -6.33 6.89
N ASP A 78 24.93 -5.70 7.96
CA ASP A 78 25.92 -6.30 8.83
C ASP A 78 25.25 -7.33 9.75
N ARG A 79 25.65 -8.60 9.59
CA ARG A 79 25.14 -9.75 10.35
C ARG A 79 26.18 -10.86 10.39
N ALA A 80 25.96 -11.85 11.25
CA ALA A 80 26.73 -13.08 11.21
C ALA A 80 26.60 -13.76 9.83
N GLU A 81 27.67 -14.40 9.36
CA GLU A 81 27.69 -15.16 8.10
C GLU A 81 26.73 -16.35 8.18
N ASP A 82 26.83 -17.12 9.26
CA ASP A 82 25.97 -18.27 9.57
C ASP A 82 24.57 -17.84 10.01
N LEU A 83 23.57 -18.60 9.54
CA LEU A 83 22.18 -18.43 9.97
C LEU A 83 21.97 -19.05 11.37
N PRO A 84 20.97 -18.59 12.14
CA PRO A 84 20.61 -19.26 13.38
C PRO A 84 20.22 -20.72 13.17
N ASP A 85 20.64 -21.61 14.08
CA ASP A 85 20.41 -23.06 13.98
C ASP A 85 18.92 -23.40 13.81
N TYR A 86 18.02 -22.65 14.46
CA TYR A 86 16.57 -22.87 14.39
C TYR A 86 15.99 -22.71 12.98
N TRP A 87 16.59 -21.89 12.11
CA TRP A 87 16.18 -21.79 10.71
C TRP A 87 16.57 -23.02 9.90
N ILE A 88 17.72 -23.62 10.22
CA ILE A 88 18.20 -24.85 9.60
C ILE A 88 17.37 -26.05 10.08
N GLU A 89 17.01 -26.08 11.36
CA GLU A 89 16.12 -27.09 11.95
C GLU A 89 14.71 -27.01 11.34
N ALA A 90 14.15 -25.81 11.23
CA ALA A 90 12.84 -25.59 10.60
C ALA A 90 12.82 -26.07 9.14
N ALA A 91 13.85 -25.72 8.35
CA ALA A 91 13.97 -26.16 6.97
C ALA A 91 14.04 -27.69 6.87
N ALA A 92 14.83 -28.35 7.72
CA ALA A 92 14.92 -29.81 7.76
C ALA A 92 13.60 -30.48 8.15
N ALA A 93 12.85 -29.90 9.09
CA ALA A 93 11.53 -30.40 9.48
C ALA A 93 10.51 -30.26 8.33
N ILE A 94 10.57 -29.16 7.58
CA ILE A 94 9.73 -28.92 6.40
C ILE A 94 9.99 -29.95 5.30
N ASP A 95 11.26 -30.19 4.94
CA ASP A 95 11.61 -31.15 3.87
C ASP A 95 11.29 -32.61 4.26
N ALA A 96 11.28 -32.93 5.56
CA ALA A 96 10.92 -34.27 6.04
C ALA A 96 9.45 -34.65 5.79
N ARG A 97 8.57 -33.68 5.46
CA ARG A 97 7.12 -33.88 5.28
C ARG A 97 6.70 -34.18 3.84
N GLY A 98 7.66 -34.25 2.91
CA GLY A 98 7.44 -34.65 1.51
C GLY A 98 7.10 -33.49 0.57
N GLU A 99 7.11 -33.78 -0.75
CA GLU A 99 7.10 -32.76 -1.81
C GLU A 99 5.74 -32.59 -2.54
N GLY A 100 4.73 -33.39 -2.19
CA GLY A 100 3.44 -33.40 -2.89
C GLY A 100 2.58 -32.14 -2.68
N THR A 101 2.88 -31.38 -1.63
CA THR A 101 2.25 -30.09 -1.29
C THR A 101 3.31 -29.03 -1.03
N ARG A 102 2.90 -27.76 -1.04
CA ARG A 102 3.76 -26.60 -0.76
C ARG A 102 3.85 -26.28 0.72
N VAL A 103 4.84 -25.47 1.07
CA VAL A 103 4.80 -24.62 2.27
C VAL A 103 4.37 -23.21 1.88
N LEU A 104 3.38 -22.69 2.60
CA LEU A 104 2.99 -21.28 2.58
C LEU A 104 3.72 -20.53 3.70
N GLU A 105 4.52 -19.52 3.37
CA GLU A 105 5.24 -18.72 4.38
C GLU A 105 4.53 -17.39 4.65
N VAL A 106 4.24 -17.11 5.92
CA VAL A 106 3.49 -15.93 6.40
C VAL A 106 4.19 -15.25 7.59
N PRO A 107 3.95 -13.94 7.84
CA PRO A 107 3.28 -13.01 6.93
C PRO A 107 4.18 -12.69 5.73
N GLY A 108 3.65 -12.10 4.67
CA GLY A 108 4.45 -11.53 3.59
C GLY A 108 5.44 -10.46 4.10
N THR A 109 6.51 -10.22 3.33
CA THR A 109 7.56 -9.23 3.68
C THR A 109 7.88 -8.28 2.55
N ASP A 110 7.95 -6.97 2.81
CA ASP A 110 8.48 -6.01 1.82
C ASP A 110 9.91 -6.39 1.44
N PHE A 111 10.73 -6.56 2.48
CA PHE A 111 12.06 -7.15 2.44
C PHE A 111 12.26 -7.95 3.72
N ALA A 112 12.95 -9.08 3.63
CA ALA A 112 13.21 -9.93 4.79
C ALA A 112 14.28 -9.30 5.70
N SER A 113 13.82 -8.72 6.81
CA SER A 113 14.67 -8.22 7.90
C SER A 113 14.30 -8.95 9.18
N TYR A 114 15.24 -9.71 9.74
CA TYR A 114 15.07 -10.47 10.96
C TYR A 114 15.78 -9.80 12.13
N ARG A 115 15.42 -10.15 13.36
CA ARG A 115 16.08 -9.63 14.58
C ARG A 115 17.58 -9.94 14.63
N TRP A 116 18.00 -11.04 14.03
CA TRP A 116 19.41 -11.44 13.94
C TRP A 116 20.16 -10.84 12.73
N GLY A 117 19.46 -10.24 11.75
CA GLY A 117 20.08 -9.64 10.57
C GLY A 117 19.14 -9.41 9.39
N ASN A 118 19.58 -8.54 8.46
CA ASN A 118 18.86 -8.26 7.21
C ASN A 118 19.41 -9.11 6.07
N THR A 119 18.55 -9.82 5.36
CA THR A 119 18.92 -10.62 4.17
C THR A 119 18.35 -10.06 2.89
N VAL A 120 17.48 -9.04 2.96
CA VAL A 120 16.69 -8.48 1.85
C VAL A 120 15.67 -9.47 1.29
N ASP A 121 16.11 -10.67 0.93
CA ASP A 121 15.30 -11.77 0.44
C ASP A 121 15.00 -12.80 1.56
N PRO A 122 13.84 -13.48 1.55
CA PRO A 122 13.54 -14.56 2.48
C PRO A 122 14.60 -15.68 2.46
N VAL A 123 14.88 -16.28 3.62
CA VAL A 123 15.92 -17.33 3.71
C VAL A 123 15.39 -18.71 3.35
N LEU A 124 14.12 -19.00 3.67
CA LEU A 124 13.55 -20.34 3.55
C LEU A 124 13.67 -20.93 2.13
N PRO A 125 13.40 -20.21 1.03
CA PRO A 125 13.56 -20.75 -0.33
C PRO A 125 14.99 -21.18 -0.69
N GLY A 126 16.00 -20.68 0.03
CA GLY A 126 17.39 -21.09 -0.12
C GLY A 126 17.80 -22.28 0.77
N LEU A 127 16.91 -22.71 1.68
CA LEU A 127 17.17 -23.75 2.68
C LEU A 127 16.38 -25.05 2.46
N ILE A 128 15.26 -25.00 1.73
CA ILE A 128 14.38 -26.16 1.47
C ILE A 128 14.41 -26.59 0.00
N ASP A 129 14.15 -27.88 -0.24
CA ASP A 129 13.89 -28.41 -1.57
C ASP A 129 12.38 -28.49 -1.90
N ARG A 130 11.53 -28.47 -0.87
CA ARG A 130 10.07 -28.51 -1.02
C ARG A 130 9.50 -27.26 -1.74
N PRO A 131 8.48 -27.40 -2.59
CA PRO A 131 7.80 -26.26 -3.22
C PRO A 131 7.31 -25.21 -2.22
N TYR A 132 7.47 -23.94 -2.58
CA TYR A 132 7.25 -22.78 -1.71
C TYR A 132 6.29 -21.76 -2.33
N VAL A 133 5.50 -21.10 -1.49
CA VAL A 133 4.67 -19.95 -1.87
C VAL A 133 4.69 -18.90 -0.74
N ALA A 134 4.87 -17.63 -1.11
CA ALA A 134 4.79 -16.50 -0.19
C ALA A 134 4.57 -15.19 -0.94
N ARG A 135 4.27 -14.14 -0.19
CA ARG A 135 4.17 -12.76 -0.68
C ARG A 135 5.44 -11.97 -0.34
N GLU A 136 6.04 -11.38 -1.36
CA GLU A 136 7.14 -10.40 -1.26
C GLU A 136 6.78 -9.14 -2.02
N LEU A 137 7.36 -7.96 -1.69
CA LEU A 137 7.00 -6.64 -2.26
C LEU A 137 6.62 -6.65 -3.74
N ILE A 138 7.52 -7.17 -4.58
CA ILE A 138 7.26 -7.35 -6.02
C ILE A 138 6.71 -8.76 -6.22
N PRO A 139 5.45 -8.90 -6.69
CA PRO A 139 4.87 -10.21 -6.88
C PRO A 139 5.59 -10.97 -8.00
N TYR A 140 5.84 -12.26 -7.75
CA TYR A 140 6.35 -13.21 -8.74
C TYR A 140 5.22 -14.11 -9.22
N GLY A 141 5.30 -14.59 -10.47
CA GLY A 141 4.31 -15.47 -11.08
C GLY A 141 3.46 -14.80 -12.15
N SER A 142 2.32 -15.40 -12.48
CA SER A 142 1.33 -14.79 -13.38
C SER A 142 0.50 -13.73 -12.67
N ALA A 143 -0.18 -12.86 -13.42
CA ALA A 143 -1.04 -11.82 -12.85
C ALA A 143 -2.10 -12.40 -11.90
N ALA A 144 -2.67 -13.57 -12.24
CA ALA A 144 -3.65 -14.26 -11.41
C ALA A 144 -3.05 -14.80 -10.09
N SER A 145 -1.85 -15.40 -10.13
CA SER A 145 -1.15 -15.81 -8.90
C SER A 145 -0.82 -14.62 -7.99
N ALA A 146 -0.34 -13.53 -8.60
CA ALA A 146 -0.05 -12.29 -7.89
C ALA A 146 -1.31 -11.72 -7.23
N ASN A 147 -2.44 -11.69 -7.95
CA ASN A 147 -3.72 -11.18 -7.45
C ASN A 147 -4.27 -12.02 -6.28
N LEU A 148 -4.20 -13.35 -6.34
CA LEU A 148 -4.63 -14.21 -5.22
C LEU A 148 -3.74 -14.03 -3.98
N LEU A 149 -2.41 -14.04 -4.15
CA LEU A 149 -1.48 -13.86 -3.04
C LEU A 149 -1.57 -12.46 -2.42
N ASP A 150 -1.74 -11.44 -3.26
CA ASP A 150 -1.96 -10.08 -2.81
C ASP A 150 -3.29 -9.97 -2.05
N ALA A 151 -4.39 -10.52 -2.56
CA ALA A 151 -5.68 -10.48 -1.86
C ALA A 151 -5.63 -11.18 -0.48
N PHE A 152 -4.97 -12.34 -0.38
CA PHE A 152 -4.84 -13.07 0.88
C PHE A 152 -3.92 -12.36 1.88
N ASP A 153 -2.69 -12.03 1.46
CA ASP A 153 -1.72 -11.39 2.36
C ASP A 153 -2.14 -9.96 2.72
N HIS A 154 -2.74 -9.20 1.81
CA HIS A 154 -3.20 -7.84 2.09
C HIS A 154 -4.19 -7.80 3.26
N ARG A 155 -5.16 -8.72 3.33
CA ARG A 155 -6.10 -8.79 4.47
C ARG A 155 -5.37 -9.13 5.79
N MET A 156 -4.32 -9.95 5.73
CA MET A 156 -3.47 -10.27 6.88
C MET A 156 -2.68 -9.03 7.32
N GLN A 157 -2.04 -8.35 6.38
CA GLN A 157 -1.26 -7.15 6.63
C GLN A 157 -2.13 -6.03 7.19
N GLU A 158 -3.34 -5.84 6.67
CA GLU A 158 -4.30 -4.86 7.19
C GLU A 158 -5.01 -5.30 8.48
N GLY A 159 -4.78 -6.51 9.00
CA GLY A 159 -5.47 -6.99 10.21
C GLY A 159 -6.98 -7.16 10.03
N THR A 160 -7.42 -7.47 8.81
CA THR A 160 -8.84 -7.62 8.44
C THR A 160 -9.20 -9.03 7.95
N LEU A 161 -8.22 -9.95 7.90
CA LEU A 161 -8.40 -11.35 7.51
C LEU A 161 -9.24 -12.11 8.54
N ASP A 162 -10.30 -12.77 8.06
CA ASP A 162 -11.09 -13.71 8.86
C ASP A 162 -10.43 -15.09 8.87
N ALA A 163 -10.44 -15.76 10.03
CA ALA A 163 -9.70 -17.01 10.26
C ALA A 163 -10.20 -18.16 9.36
N GLU A 164 -11.50 -18.14 9.04
CA GLU A 164 -12.20 -19.11 8.20
C GLU A 164 -11.68 -19.15 6.76
N ALA A 165 -11.06 -18.08 6.26
CA ALA A 165 -10.48 -18.04 4.92
C ALA A 165 -9.13 -18.78 4.81
N ILE A 166 -8.41 -18.99 5.92
CA ILE A 166 -7.00 -19.41 5.89
C ILE A 166 -6.84 -20.82 5.30
N VAL A 167 -7.60 -21.80 5.82
CA VAL A 167 -7.48 -23.20 5.40
C VAL A 167 -7.97 -23.44 3.97
N PRO A 168 -9.15 -22.94 3.54
CA PRO A 168 -9.58 -23.07 2.15
C PRO A 168 -8.58 -22.50 1.14
N LEU A 169 -7.98 -21.33 1.44
CA LEU A 169 -6.99 -20.74 0.54
C LEU A 169 -5.66 -21.50 0.52
N ALA A 170 -5.21 -22.00 1.68
CA ALA A 170 -4.05 -22.89 1.73
C ALA A 170 -4.27 -24.15 0.87
N ARG A 171 -5.46 -24.77 0.95
CA ARG A 171 -5.85 -25.90 0.10
C ARG A 171 -5.88 -25.55 -1.38
N PHE A 172 -6.46 -24.41 -1.79
CA PHE A 172 -6.42 -23.99 -3.19
C PHE A 172 -4.99 -23.86 -3.72
N MET A 173 -4.11 -23.24 -2.94
CA MET A 173 -2.68 -23.10 -3.25
C MET A 173 -1.89 -24.42 -3.22
N GLY A 174 -2.53 -25.51 -2.76
CA GLY A 174 -1.89 -26.80 -2.55
C GLY A 174 -0.82 -26.75 -1.47
N ALA A 175 -1.00 -25.90 -0.46
CA ALA A 175 -0.11 -25.78 0.69
C ALA A 175 -0.57 -26.76 1.78
N GLY A 176 0.34 -27.67 2.17
CA GLY A 176 0.08 -28.64 3.24
C GLY A 176 0.59 -28.18 4.59
N ASP A 177 1.50 -27.22 4.61
CA ASP A 177 1.97 -26.62 5.85
C ASP A 177 2.10 -25.10 5.69
N ILE A 178 1.99 -24.39 6.81
CA ILE A 178 2.20 -22.95 6.92
C ILE A 178 3.43 -22.72 7.82
N SER A 179 4.42 -22.02 7.30
CA SER A 179 5.59 -21.53 8.05
C SER A 179 5.34 -20.10 8.51
N VAL A 180 5.37 -19.86 9.83
CA VAL A 180 5.11 -18.56 10.46
C VAL A 180 6.41 -17.94 10.91
N ARG A 181 6.72 -16.74 10.40
CA ARG A 181 7.96 -16.01 10.70
C ARG A 181 7.73 -14.97 11.79
N SER A 182 8.05 -15.33 13.03
CA SER A 182 7.83 -14.47 14.19
C SER A 182 9.06 -13.67 14.60
N ASP A 183 10.23 -13.87 13.97
CA ASP A 183 11.50 -13.18 14.27
C ASP A 183 11.80 -11.98 13.36
N LEU A 184 10.83 -11.55 12.54
CA LEU A 184 10.95 -10.37 11.69
C LEU A 184 11.08 -9.07 12.51
N THR A 185 11.81 -8.08 11.99
CA THR A 185 11.78 -6.71 12.52
C THR A 185 10.50 -6.00 12.09
N TYR A 186 9.36 -6.42 12.66
CA TYR A 186 8.03 -6.02 12.16
C TYR A 186 7.79 -4.51 12.19
N GLU A 187 8.41 -3.78 13.12
CA GLU A 187 8.32 -2.31 13.23
C GLU A 187 8.98 -1.57 12.06
N ARG A 188 9.87 -2.24 11.32
CA ARG A 188 10.58 -1.62 10.20
C ARG A 188 9.68 -1.37 8.99
N TYR A 189 8.74 -2.28 8.77
CA TYR A 189 7.84 -2.28 7.61
C TYR A 189 6.35 -2.32 8.02
N ASN A 190 6.07 -2.22 9.32
CA ASN A 190 4.73 -2.33 9.90
C ASN A 190 3.98 -3.60 9.48
N THR A 191 4.68 -4.73 9.41
CA THR A 191 4.09 -6.05 9.15
C THR A 191 3.29 -6.55 10.36
N PRO A 192 2.41 -7.57 10.20
CA PRO A 192 1.65 -8.15 11.31
C PRO A 192 2.49 -8.41 12.55
N ARG A 193 1.95 -8.04 13.71
CA ARG A 193 2.61 -8.27 15.00
C ARG A 193 2.61 -9.77 15.31
N PRO A 194 3.75 -10.36 15.70
CA PRO A 194 3.85 -11.81 15.87
C PRO A 194 2.78 -12.43 16.78
N ARG A 195 2.51 -11.82 17.96
CA ARG A 195 1.50 -12.35 18.91
C ARG A 195 0.07 -12.32 18.35
N LEU A 196 -0.32 -11.22 17.70
CA LEU A 196 -1.66 -11.09 17.11
C LEU A 196 -1.85 -12.01 15.90
N LEU A 197 -0.82 -12.13 15.06
CA LEU A 197 -0.85 -13.07 13.93
C LEU A 197 -0.92 -14.52 14.42
N TRP A 198 -0.17 -14.85 15.47
CA TRP A 198 -0.20 -16.18 16.06
C TRP A 198 -1.58 -16.52 16.64
N GLU A 199 -2.18 -15.59 17.39
CA GLU A 199 -3.54 -15.72 17.93
C GLU A 199 -4.56 -15.98 16.80
N LEU A 200 -4.51 -15.21 15.71
CA LEU A 200 -5.35 -15.41 14.54
C LEU A 200 -5.19 -16.81 13.94
N LEU A 201 -3.94 -17.25 13.72
CA LEU A 201 -3.66 -18.57 13.15
C LEU A 201 -4.12 -19.71 14.07
N MET A 202 -3.97 -19.57 15.38
CA MET A 202 -4.42 -20.57 16.36
C MET A 202 -5.94 -20.62 16.53
N SER A 203 -6.64 -19.54 16.17
CA SER A 203 -8.11 -19.49 16.15
C SER A 203 -8.72 -20.17 14.92
N ALA A 204 -7.94 -20.39 13.85
CA ALA A 204 -8.43 -20.92 12.59
C ALA A 204 -8.74 -22.42 12.67
N SER A 205 -9.97 -22.81 12.33
CA SER A 205 -10.36 -24.22 12.27
C SER A 205 -9.66 -24.93 11.11
N GLY A 206 -9.10 -26.11 11.35
CA GLY A 206 -8.42 -26.92 10.33
C GLY A 206 -6.92 -26.64 10.21
N LEU A 207 -6.36 -25.83 11.12
CA LEU A 207 -4.92 -25.70 11.34
C LEU A 207 -4.52 -26.39 12.64
N SER A 208 -3.40 -27.10 12.62
CA SER A 208 -2.84 -27.71 13.82
C SER A 208 -1.36 -27.33 14.00
N PHE A 209 -0.97 -26.98 15.22
CA PHE A 209 0.42 -26.69 15.55
C PHE A 209 1.25 -27.98 15.52
N VAL A 210 2.32 -27.99 14.71
CA VAL A 210 3.22 -29.14 14.56
C VAL A 210 4.42 -28.99 15.47
N GLU A 211 5.21 -27.93 15.24
CA GLU A 211 6.48 -27.71 15.92
C GLU A 211 6.86 -26.22 15.88
N GLY A 212 7.62 -25.77 16.87
CA GLY A 212 8.16 -24.42 16.95
C GLY A 212 9.67 -24.46 17.12
N PHE A 213 10.37 -23.57 16.42
CA PHE A 213 11.83 -23.50 16.39
C PHE A 213 12.30 -22.15 16.92
N GLY A 214 13.40 -22.17 17.67
CA GLY A 214 14.00 -21.00 18.30
C GLY A 214 13.76 -20.94 19.81
N PRO A 215 14.36 -19.95 20.50
CA PRO A 215 14.28 -19.84 21.97
C PRO A 215 12.91 -19.43 22.52
N GLY A 216 11.93 -19.06 21.68
CA GLY A 216 10.60 -18.59 22.10
C GLY A 216 10.67 -17.24 22.81
N ALA A 217 11.63 -16.39 22.43
CA ALA A 217 11.79 -15.08 23.04
C ALA A 217 10.79 -14.08 22.45
N ARG A 218 10.23 -13.21 23.30
CA ARG A 218 9.38 -12.12 22.86
C ARG A 218 10.07 -11.26 21.80
N ASN A 219 9.48 -11.20 20.61
CA ASN A 219 9.93 -10.29 19.57
C ASN A 219 9.61 -8.84 19.98
N THR A 220 10.61 -8.16 20.52
CA THR A 220 10.49 -6.79 21.01
C THR A 220 10.98 -5.80 19.95
N PRO A 221 10.23 -4.72 19.64
CA PRO A 221 10.67 -3.64 18.76
C PRO A 221 11.97 -2.99 19.21
N ARG A 222 12.63 -2.32 18.28
CA ARG A 222 13.82 -1.53 18.62
C ARG A 222 13.43 -0.29 19.44
N PRO A 223 14.27 0.18 20.38
CA PRO A 223 13.95 1.34 21.20
C PRO A 223 13.71 2.65 20.43
N ASP A 224 14.27 2.79 19.23
CA ASP A 224 14.07 3.94 18.33
C ASP A 224 12.74 3.89 17.55
N LEU A 225 12.04 2.74 17.57
CA LEU A 225 10.67 2.56 17.07
C LEU A 225 9.93 1.57 18.00
N PRO A 226 9.52 2.01 19.21
CA PRO A 226 9.05 1.11 20.26
C PRO A 226 7.67 0.47 19.99
N MET A 227 6.90 0.99 19.02
CA MET A 227 5.55 0.50 18.64
C MET A 227 4.57 0.38 19.82
N VAL A 228 4.71 1.22 20.85
CA VAL A 228 3.73 1.35 21.93
C VAL A 228 2.64 2.31 21.44
N ASP A 229 1.72 1.77 20.66
CA ASP A 229 0.60 2.49 20.03
C ASP A 229 -0.75 1.92 20.53
N GLU A 230 -1.86 2.34 19.92
CA GLU A 230 -3.20 1.86 20.29
C GLU A 230 -3.33 0.34 20.17
N THR A 231 -2.67 -0.28 19.18
CA THR A 231 -2.69 -1.73 18.99
C THR A 231 -1.96 -2.44 20.14
N GLU A 232 -0.80 -1.93 20.60
CA GLU A 232 -0.07 -2.54 21.72
C GLU A 232 -0.79 -2.39 23.06
N LEU A 233 -1.46 -1.25 23.29
CA LEU A 233 -2.23 -1.02 24.52
C LEU A 233 -3.49 -1.90 24.60
N GLN A 234 -4.07 -2.25 23.44
CA GLN A 234 -5.22 -3.15 23.34
C GLN A 234 -4.83 -4.62 23.23
N THR A 235 -3.55 -4.94 23.04
CA THR A 235 -3.07 -6.33 22.99
C THR A 235 -3.01 -6.90 24.41
N PRO A 236 -3.72 -7.99 24.72
CA PRO A 236 -3.67 -8.57 26.06
C PRO A 236 -2.23 -8.96 26.45
N PRO A 237 -1.72 -8.52 27.61
CA PRO A 237 -0.34 -8.77 28.02
C PRO A 237 -0.04 -10.25 28.22
N GLU A 238 -1.05 -11.08 28.49
CA GLU A 238 -0.98 -12.52 28.69
C GLU A 238 -0.95 -13.37 27.41
N LEU A 239 -1.12 -12.74 26.22
CA LEU A 239 -0.97 -13.46 24.96
C LEU A 239 0.40 -14.12 24.85
N ALA A 240 0.42 -15.39 24.46
CA ALA A 240 1.64 -16.16 24.34
C ALA A 240 2.58 -15.59 23.27
N ASP A 241 3.87 -15.58 23.56
CA ASP A 241 4.89 -15.31 22.56
C ASP A 241 5.03 -16.52 21.61
N PRO A 242 4.93 -16.32 20.29
CA PRO A 242 5.11 -17.41 19.33
C PRO A 242 6.57 -17.86 19.24
N PRO A 243 6.84 -19.10 18.76
CA PRO A 243 8.20 -19.48 18.37
C PRO A 243 8.70 -18.60 17.22
N GLU A 244 10.02 -18.39 17.13
CA GLU A 244 10.65 -17.59 16.08
C GLU A 244 10.28 -18.09 14.67
N VAL A 245 10.22 -19.42 14.51
CA VAL A 245 9.60 -20.07 13.35
C VAL A 245 8.57 -21.09 13.84
N GLY A 246 7.30 -20.91 13.47
CA GLY A 246 6.24 -21.87 13.78
C GLY A 246 5.82 -22.67 12.54
N LEU A 247 5.65 -23.98 12.67
CA LEU A 247 5.14 -24.85 11.61
C LEU A 247 3.73 -25.33 11.95
N LEU A 248 2.78 -25.04 11.07
CA LEU A 248 1.37 -25.44 11.18
C LEU A 248 1.01 -26.40 10.04
N GLU A 249 0.24 -27.43 10.33
CA GLU A 249 -0.29 -28.37 9.33
C GLU A 249 -1.69 -27.95 8.91
N VAL A 250 -1.96 -28.06 7.61
CA VAL A 250 -3.26 -27.80 7.00
C VAL A 250 -4.01 -29.12 6.84
N ASP A 251 -5.16 -29.24 7.51
CA ASP A 251 -5.98 -30.45 7.42
C ASP A 251 -6.45 -30.69 5.98
N ASP A 252 -6.43 -31.96 5.54
CA ASP A 252 -6.88 -32.42 4.22
C ASP A 252 -6.27 -31.61 3.05
N ALA A 253 -4.98 -31.29 3.12
CA ALA A 253 -4.31 -30.51 2.10
C ALA A 253 -4.38 -31.14 0.69
N GLU A 254 -4.62 -30.28 -0.31
CA GLU A 254 -4.66 -30.67 -1.72
C GLU A 254 -3.27 -30.83 -2.32
N GLN A 255 -3.10 -31.84 -3.17
CA GLN A 255 -1.85 -32.04 -3.93
C GLN A 255 -1.66 -30.95 -5.00
N ILE A 256 -0.40 -30.66 -5.33
CA ILE A 256 -0.05 -29.71 -6.40
C ILE A 256 -0.65 -30.16 -7.74
N VAL A 257 -0.61 -31.46 -8.01
CA VAL A 257 -1.25 -32.07 -9.18
C VAL A 257 -2.44 -32.87 -8.71
N ARG A 258 -3.62 -32.48 -9.15
CA ARG A 258 -4.88 -33.05 -8.69
C ARG A 258 -5.94 -33.02 -9.76
N THR A 259 -7.07 -33.66 -9.49
CA THR A 259 -8.23 -33.67 -10.35
C THR A 259 -9.47 -33.16 -9.63
N SER A 260 -10.33 -32.47 -10.37
CA SER A 260 -11.64 -32.03 -9.89
C SER A 260 -12.71 -32.38 -10.93
N PRO A 261 -13.80 -33.10 -10.60
CA PRO A 261 -14.89 -33.34 -11.53
C PRO A 261 -15.49 -32.01 -12.01
N LEU A 262 -16.03 -31.97 -13.23
CA LEU A 262 -16.64 -30.75 -13.75
C LEU A 262 -17.84 -30.30 -12.88
N SER A 263 -18.58 -31.26 -12.32
CA SER A 263 -19.71 -31.03 -11.40
C SER A 263 -19.31 -30.30 -10.09
N ASP A 264 -18.04 -30.34 -9.71
CA ASP A 264 -17.48 -29.62 -8.55
C ASP A 264 -17.02 -28.19 -8.92
N THR A 265 -17.35 -27.66 -10.11
CA THR A 265 -16.88 -26.34 -10.54
C THR A 265 -17.81 -25.22 -10.12
N VAL A 266 -17.28 -24.27 -9.36
CA VAL A 266 -17.94 -23.01 -9.01
C VAL A 266 -17.56 -21.92 -10.02
N VAL A 267 -18.54 -21.19 -10.54
CA VAL A 267 -18.33 -20.03 -11.40
C VAL A 267 -18.39 -18.77 -10.55
N VAL A 268 -17.34 -17.95 -10.60
CA VAL A 268 -17.23 -16.74 -9.77
C VAL A 268 -17.09 -15.48 -10.62
N ALA A 269 -17.98 -14.52 -10.39
CA ALA A 269 -17.84 -13.14 -10.86
C ALA A 269 -17.10 -12.33 -9.79
N GLY A 270 -15.79 -12.19 -9.99
CA GLY A 270 -14.85 -11.60 -9.04
C GLY A 270 -13.40 -11.94 -9.38
N ASP A 271 -12.48 -11.67 -8.46
CA ASP A 271 -11.05 -11.96 -8.59
C ASP A 271 -10.51 -12.70 -7.34
N GLY A 272 -9.21 -12.67 -7.08
CA GLY A 272 -8.60 -13.33 -5.92
C GLY A 272 -9.20 -12.92 -4.58
N ALA A 273 -9.71 -11.68 -4.45
CA ALA A 273 -10.43 -11.26 -3.25
C ALA A 273 -11.79 -11.96 -3.12
N ALA A 274 -12.44 -12.35 -4.23
CA ALA A 274 -13.67 -13.15 -4.19
C ALA A 274 -13.45 -14.49 -3.50
N LEU A 275 -12.29 -15.12 -3.71
CA LEU A 275 -11.94 -16.39 -3.08
C LEU A 275 -11.74 -16.21 -1.58
N VAL A 276 -11.07 -15.13 -1.15
CA VAL A 276 -10.90 -14.79 0.28
C VAL A 276 -12.25 -14.58 0.94
N ASP A 277 -13.09 -13.70 0.38
CA ASP A 277 -14.37 -13.31 0.98
C ASP A 277 -15.39 -14.47 0.96
N SER A 278 -15.39 -15.29 -0.10
CA SER A 278 -16.26 -16.48 -0.20
C SER A 278 -15.80 -17.62 0.71
N ALA A 279 -14.50 -17.79 0.92
CA ALA A 279 -13.97 -18.73 1.90
C ALA A 279 -14.29 -18.28 3.34
N ALA A 280 -14.14 -17.00 3.66
CA ALA A 280 -14.56 -16.42 4.94
C ALA A 280 -16.07 -16.62 5.20
N ALA A 281 -16.89 -16.50 4.16
CA ALA A 281 -18.33 -16.79 4.21
C ALA A 281 -18.67 -18.30 4.32
N GLY A 282 -17.68 -19.19 4.25
CA GLY A 282 -17.87 -20.64 4.29
C GLY A 282 -18.48 -21.24 3.01
N LEU A 283 -18.50 -20.49 1.91
CA LEU A 283 -19.01 -20.93 0.61
C LEU A 283 -18.02 -21.83 -0.12
N LEU A 284 -16.73 -21.67 0.17
CA LEU A 284 -15.61 -22.41 -0.41
C LEU A 284 -14.90 -23.24 0.65
N THR A 285 -14.54 -24.48 0.31
CA THR A 285 -13.80 -25.40 1.19
C THR A 285 -12.33 -25.54 0.78
N GLY A 286 -11.99 -25.10 -0.43
CA GLY A 286 -10.67 -25.24 -1.03
C GLY A 286 -10.46 -26.57 -1.78
N HIS A 287 -11.45 -27.45 -1.76
CA HIS A 287 -11.41 -28.72 -2.48
C HIS A 287 -11.93 -28.54 -3.90
N GLU A 288 -13.07 -27.86 -4.08
CA GLU A 288 -13.74 -27.64 -5.36
C GLU A 288 -12.84 -27.04 -6.45
N SER A 289 -13.30 -27.09 -7.71
CA SER A 289 -12.70 -26.30 -8.79
C SER A 289 -13.41 -24.96 -8.95
N LEU A 290 -12.69 -23.95 -9.42
CA LEU A 290 -13.25 -22.62 -9.64
C LEU A 290 -12.77 -22.03 -10.96
N VAL A 291 -13.67 -21.34 -11.65
CA VAL A 291 -13.38 -20.51 -12.82
C VAL A 291 -13.95 -19.11 -12.65
N TYR A 292 -13.27 -18.09 -13.17
CA TYR A 292 -13.77 -16.71 -13.16
C TYR A 292 -14.57 -16.42 -14.42
N SER A 293 -15.75 -15.80 -14.32
CA SER A 293 -16.55 -15.36 -15.48
C SER A 293 -15.73 -14.47 -16.42
N ALA A 294 -15.00 -13.51 -15.84
CA ALA A 294 -14.18 -12.54 -16.55
C ALA A 294 -13.05 -13.16 -17.40
N SER A 295 -12.60 -14.38 -17.09
CA SER A 295 -11.61 -15.10 -17.91
C SER A 295 -12.16 -15.52 -19.28
N TYR A 296 -13.48 -15.53 -19.43
CA TYR A 296 -14.20 -15.95 -20.64
C TYR A 296 -14.87 -14.79 -21.37
N ALA A 297 -14.49 -13.53 -21.08
CA ALA A 297 -15.03 -12.36 -21.77
C ALA A 297 -14.86 -12.45 -23.31
N GLY A 298 -13.79 -13.10 -23.78
CA GLY A 298 -13.54 -13.37 -25.21
C GLY A 298 -14.22 -14.62 -25.78
N ASP A 299 -14.77 -15.51 -24.94
CA ASP A 299 -15.45 -16.74 -25.35
C ASP A 299 -16.61 -17.11 -24.40
N PRO A 300 -17.74 -16.38 -24.45
CA PRO A 300 -18.88 -16.61 -23.55
C PRO A 300 -19.51 -18.00 -23.69
N GLN A 301 -19.45 -18.61 -24.88
CA GLN A 301 -19.98 -19.97 -25.09
C GLN A 301 -19.20 -21.00 -24.28
N ALA A 302 -17.88 -20.85 -24.18
CA ALA A 302 -17.08 -21.75 -23.35
C ALA A 302 -17.43 -21.65 -21.87
N LEU A 303 -17.82 -20.47 -21.36
CA LEU A 303 -18.32 -20.33 -20.00
C LEU A 303 -19.67 -21.03 -19.81
N GLU A 304 -20.60 -20.84 -20.75
CA GLU A 304 -21.91 -21.50 -20.72
C GLU A 304 -21.77 -23.03 -20.75
N ASP A 305 -20.91 -23.56 -21.63
CA ASP A 305 -20.63 -24.99 -21.73
C ASP A 305 -20.00 -25.57 -20.45
N LEU A 306 -19.18 -24.78 -19.75
CA LEU A 306 -18.55 -25.17 -18.47
C LEU A 306 -19.52 -25.11 -17.29
N ALA A 307 -20.38 -24.10 -17.25
CA ALA A 307 -21.40 -23.97 -16.21
C ALA A 307 -22.48 -25.06 -16.33
N GLY A 308 -22.78 -25.50 -17.56
CA GLY A 308 -23.85 -26.45 -17.82
C GLY A 308 -25.17 -25.96 -17.24
N ASP A 309 -25.97 -26.89 -16.68
CA ASP A 309 -27.30 -26.56 -16.15
C ASP A 309 -27.30 -26.30 -14.63
N GLU A 310 -26.27 -26.72 -13.88
CA GLU A 310 -26.34 -26.82 -12.41
C GLU A 310 -25.11 -26.26 -11.67
N ALA A 311 -24.10 -25.69 -12.35
CA ALA A 311 -22.93 -25.15 -11.66
C ALA A 311 -23.30 -24.04 -10.66
N PRO A 312 -22.78 -24.06 -9.42
CA PRO A 312 -23.00 -22.98 -8.47
C PRO A 312 -22.40 -21.66 -8.96
N LEU A 313 -23.16 -20.59 -8.84
CA LEU A 313 -22.76 -19.24 -9.23
C LEU A 313 -22.50 -18.39 -7.99
N VAL A 314 -21.38 -17.66 -7.97
CA VAL A 314 -21.06 -16.68 -6.93
C VAL A 314 -20.75 -15.34 -7.57
N ILE A 315 -21.46 -14.30 -7.16
CA ILE A 315 -21.17 -12.92 -7.55
C ILE A 315 -20.70 -12.13 -6.32
N THR A 316 -19.65 -11.35 -6.49
CA THR A 316 -19.02 -10.61 -5.39
C THR A 316 -18.80 -9.15 -5.75
N ASP A 317 -18.63 -8.28 -4.75
CA ASP A 317 -18.22 -6.89 -4.93
C ASP A 317 -16.69 -6.70 -4.98
N THR A 318 -15.99 -7.74 -5.42
CA THR A 318 -14.54 -7.77 -5.66
C THR A 318 -14.24 -7.55 -7.15
N ASN A 319 -13.02 -7.84 -7.62
CA ASN A 319 -12.54 -7.40 -8.94
C ASN A 319 -12.84 -5.91 -9.19
N ARG A 320 -12.50 -5.07 -8.21
CA ARG A 320 -12.79 -3.64 -8.26
C ARG A 320 -11.92 -2.97 -9.29
N ARG A 321 -12.50 -2.10 -10.11
CA ARG A 321 -11.73 -1.15 -10.91
C ARG A 321 -11.06 -0.17 -9.95
N ALA A 322 -9.78 -0.36 -9.69
CA ALA A 322 -9.01 0.43 -8.73
C ALA A 322 -7.54 0.53 -9.14
N GLY A 323 -6.87 1.58 -8.69
CA GLY A 323 -5.42 1.72 -8.84
C GLY A 323 -4.64 0.72 -7.98
N GLN A 324 -3.43 0.34 -8.40
CA GLN A 324 -2.53 -0.51 -7.62
C GLN A 324 -1.09 0.04 -7.61
N ARG A 325 -0.42 0.02 -6.45
CA ARG A 325 0.96 0.53 -6.27
C ARG A 325 1.85 -0.54 -5.63
N TRP A 326 3.03 -0.78 -6.19
CA TRP A 326 3.95 -1.83 -5.71
C TRP A 326 5.11 -1.28 -4.84
N GLY A 327 4.79 -0.39 -3.91
CA GLY A 327 5.77 0.25 -3.01
C GLY A 327 5.81 -0.30 -1.59
N THR A 328 4.77 -1.04 -1.21
CA THR A 328 4.53 -1.63 0.10
C THR A 328 3.59 -2.83 -0.06
N LEU A 329 3.57 -3.78 0.87
CA LEU A 329 2.56 -4.85 0.97
C LEU A 329 1.20 -4.37 1.50
N ARG A 330 1.20 -3.25 2.21
CA ARG A 330 0.04 -2.58 2.79
C ARG A 330 -0.35 -1.38 1.97
N ASP A 331 -1.62 -0.96 2.07
CA ASP A 331 -2.10 0.30 1.50
C ASP A 331 -1.77 0.46 0.01
N ASN A 332 -1.82 -0.64 -0.73
CA ASN A 332 -1.43 -0.74 -2.13
C ASN A 332 -2.61 -0.73 -3.10
N HIS A 333 -3.86 -0.68 -2.60
CA HIS A 333 -5.11 -0.63 -3.37
C HIS A 333 -5.77 0.74 -3.28
N GLY A 334 -6.11 1.30 -4.44
CA GLY A 334 -6.80 2.58 -4.57
C GLY A 334 -8.30 2.50 -4.29
N ARG A 335 -8.97 3.67 -4.35
CA ARG A 335 -10.44 3.72 -4.36
C ARG A 335 -11.03 2.94 -5.53
N THR A 336 -12.28 2.50 -5.38
CA THR A 336 -13.08 2.04 -6.52
C THR A 336 -13.38 3.21 -7.46
N GLU A 337 -13.24 2.96 -8.75
CA GLU A 337 -13.43 3.92 -9.83
C GLU A 337 -14.74 3.69 -10.57
N ARG A 338 -15.23 4.72 -11.26
CA ARG A 338 -16.37 4.60 -12.17
C ARG A 338 -15.97 3.84 -13.43
N ALA A 339 -16.95 3.24 -14.10
CA ALA A 339 -16.75 2.69 -15.44
C ALA A 339 -16.22 3.79 -16.40
N GLY A 340 -15.18 3.47 -17.17
CA GLY A 340 -14.54 4.38 -18.12
C GLY A 340 -13.84 5.59 -17.49
N GLU A 341 -13.64 5.63 -16.17
CA GLU A 341 -13.03 6.77 -15.50
C GLU A 341 -11.58 6.99 -15.96
N GLU A 342 -11.25 8.24 -16.28
CA GLU A 342 -9.88 8.69 -16.56
C GLU A 342 -9.41 9.64 -15.44
N ALA A 343 -8.19 9.41 -14.94
CA ALA A 343 -7.60 10.29 -13.92
C ALA A 343 -7.35 11.70 -14.50
N LEU A 344 -7.70 12.74 -13.73
CA LEU A 344 -7.43 14.14 -14.10
C LEU A 344 -5.94 14.41 -14.35
N ARG A 345 -5.08 13.61 -13.73
CA ARG A 345 -3.63 13.62 -13.93
C ARG A 345 -3.11 12.19 -13.91
N HIS A 346 -2.27 11.86 -14.90
CA HIS A 346 -1.63 10.55 -14.97
C HIS A 346 -0.67 10.32 -13.80
N ASP A 347 -0.92 9.27 -13.01
CA ASP A 347 -0.02 8.80 -11.97
C ASP A 347 0.84 7.65 -12.51
N ALA A 348 2.14 7.89 -12.66
CA ALA A 348 3.08 6.86 -13.12
C ALA A 348 3.29 5.72 -12.09
N LYS A 349 2.87 5.90 -10.84
CA LYS A 349 2.98 4.88 -9.78
C LYS A 349 1.78 3.92 -9.76
N ASP A 350 0.65 4.29 -10.36
CA ASP A 350 -0.47 3.37 -10.57
C ASP A 350 -0.11 2.35 -11.66
N GLN A 351 0.10 1.10 -11.26
CA GLN A 351 0.58 0.00 -12.06
C GLN A 351 -0.29 -1.24 -11.79
N ARG A 352 -1.44 -1.32 -12.46
CA ARG A 352 -2.46 -2.35 -12.22
C ARG A 352 -2.05 -3.72 -12.80
N LEU A 353 -2.43 -4.81 -12.14
CA LEU A 353 -2.28 -6.16 -12.67
C LEU A 353 -3.35 -6.45 -13.75
N PRO A 354 -2.94 -6.88 -14.97
CA PRO A 354 -3.88 -7.27 -16.00
C PRO A 354 -4.34 -8.73 -15.78
N VAL A 355 -5.18 -8.97 -14.77
CA VAL A 355 -5.69 -10.33 -14.46
C VAL A 355 -6.60 -10.84 -15.58
N PHE A 356 -7.50 -9.97 -16.07
CA PHE A 356 -8.45 -10.26 -17.15
C PHE A 356 -8.28 -9.24 -18.28
N PRO A 357 -7.23 -9.37 -19.12
CA PRO A 357 -6.88 -8.34 -20.10
C PRO A 357 -7.92 -8.14 -21.21
N ASP A 358 -8.77 -9.13 -21.46
CA ASP A 358 -9.81 -9.09 -22.51
C ASP A 358 -11.18 -8.63 -21.98
N ALA A 359 -11.32 -8.42 -20.66
CA ALA A 359 -12.59 -8.06 -20.03
C ALA A 359 -12.85 -6.54 -20.04
N GLY A 360 -14.11 -6.15 -20.29
CA GLY A 360 -14.59 -4.77 -20.15
C GLY A 360 -15.08 -4.45 -18.73
N ASP A 361 -15.51 -3.21 -18.48
CA ASP A 361 -15.96 -2.75 -17.15
C ASP A 361 -17.16 -3.52 -16.59
N ASP A 362 -17.94 -4.22 -17.42
CA ASP A 362 -19.04 -5.08 -17.00
C ASP A 362 -18.57 -6.28 -16.16
N ALA A 363 -17.30 -6.70 -16.29
CA ALA A 363 -16.68 -7.73 -15.47
C ALA A 363 -16.10 -7.21 -14.13
N PHE A 364 -16.08 -5.88 -13.94
CA PHE A 364 -15.49 -5.24 -12.76
C PHE A 364 -16.55 -4.65 -11.83
N THR A 365 -16.25 -4.64 -10.54
CA THR A 365 -16.97 -3.80 -9.58
C THR A 365 -16.56 -2.34 -9.75
N VAL A 366 -17.53 -1.45 -9.95
CA VAL A 366 -17.32 -0.03 -10.27
C VAL A 366 -18.23 0.87 -9.44
N ILE A 367 -17.96 2.17 -9.41
CA ILE A 367 -18.87 3.17 -8.85
C ILE A 367 -19.92 3.62 -9.88
N GLU A 368 -21.17 3.65 -9.44
CA GLU A 368 -22.29 4.33 -10.10
C GLU A 368 -22.70 5.56 -9.26
N SER A 369 -22.42 6.76 -9.78
CA SER A 369 -22.79 8.00 -9.09
C SER A 369 -24.24 8.39 -9.41
N ARG A 370 -25.12 8.22 -8.42
CA ARG A 370 -26.57 8.49 -8.46
C ARG A 370 -26.98 9.83 -7.85
N GLY A 371 -26.07 10.49 -7.15
CA GLY A 371 -26.27 11.80 -6.55
C GLY A 371 -26.30 12.95 -7.56
N ASP A 372 -26.46 14.17 -7.03
CA ASP A 372 -26.55 15.40 -7.81
C ASP A 372 -25.19 15.94 -8.27
N VAL A 373 -24.09 15.49 -7.63
CA VAL A 373 -22.73 15.92 -7.92
C VAL A 373 -21.78 14.73 -7.97
N ARG A 374 -20.84 14.78 -8.91
CA ARG A 374 -19.71 13.85 -9.04
C ARG A 374 -18.43 14.58 -8.73
N ALA A 375 -17.58 13.97 -7.92
CA ALA A 375 -16.28 14.53 -7.58
C ALA A 375 -15.14 13.72 -8.22
N SER A 376 -14.11 14.44 -8.66
CA SER A 376 -12.85 13.90 -9.19
C SER A 376 -11.68 14.75 -8.69
N ALA A 377 -10.49 14.18 -8.55
CA ALA A 377 -9.33 14.95 -8.09
C ALA A 377 -8.04 14.56 -8.81
N THR A 378 -7.07 15.48 -8.86
CA THR A 378 -5.73 15.26 -9.43
C THR A 378 -4.89 14.28 -8.62
N SER A 379 -5.22 14.12 -7.34
CA SER A 379 -4.72 13.07 -6.45
C SER A 379 -5.58 12.98 -5.19
N TYR A 380 -5.33 11.95 -4.40
CA TYR A 380 -5.85 11.79 -3.05
C TYR A 380 -4.78 11.16 -2.17
N GLY A 381 -4.90 11.34 -0.85
CA GLY A 381 -4.01 10.77 0.13
C GLY A 381 -2.59 11.29 0.07
N ASN A 382 -1.65 10.37 -0.13
CA ASN A 382 -0.22 10.62 -0.17
C ASN A 382 0.45 9.97 -1.40
N THR A 383 1.74 10.27 -1.58
CA THR A 383 2.47 9.82 -2.79
C THR A 383 3.07 8.43 -2.70
N VAL A 384 3.04 7.77 -1.53
CA VAL A 384 3.65 6.46 -1.28
C VAL A 384 2.58 5.37 -1.30
N THR A 385 1.52 5.56 -0.53
CA THR A 385 0.44 4.60 -0.34
C THR A 385 -0.88 5.11 -0.92
N PHE A 386 -1.85 4.22 -1.11
CA PHE A 386 -3.23 4.58 -1.39
C PHE A 386 -4.03 4.64 -0.08
N THR A 387 -4.83 5.70 0.06
CA THR A 387 -5.80 5.89 1.15
C THR A 387 -7.17 6.12 0.52
N ALA A 388 -7.89 5.03 0.25
CA ALA A 388 -9.17 5.07 -0.46
C ALA A 388 -10.26 5.86 0.28
N GLU A 389 -10.12 6.02 1.59
CA GLU A 389 -10.94 6.89 2.43
C GLU A 389 -10.76 8.39 2.13
N ASP A 390 -9.67 8.81 1.47
CA ASP A 390 -9.38 10.23 1.19
C ASP A 390 -9.93 10.69 -0.19
N ARG A 391 -10.82 9.89 -0.79
CA ARG A 391 -11.30 10.09 -2.17
C ARG A 391 -12.13 11.36 -2.33
N ALA A 392 -12.16 11.89 -3.56
CA ALA A 392 -12.83 13.14 -3.91
C ALA A 392 -14.32 13.21 -3.51
N ALA A 393 -15.05 12.09 -3.59
CA ALA A 393 -16.47 12.02 -3.24
C ALA A 393 -16.76 12.38 -1.78
N MET A 394 -15.78 12.18 -0.88
CA MET A 394 -15.89 12.47 0.55
C MET A 394 -15.86 13.98 0.86
N ALA A 395 -15.75 14.85 -0.15
CA ALA A 395 -15.88 16.30 0.03
C ALA A 395 -17.31 16.80 -0.20
N VAL A 396 -18.23 15.93 -0.63
CA VAL A 396 -19.59 16.28 -1.05
C VAL A 396 -20.59 15.18 -0.68
N ASP A 397 -20.28 14.33 0.29
CA ASP A 397 -21.16 13.23 0.72
C ASP A 397 -22.11 13.65 1.87
N GLY A 398 -21.95 14.88 2.36
CA GLY A 398 -22.76 15.47 3.43
C GLY A 398 -22.28 15.07 4.82
N GLN A 399 -21.09 14.50 4.97
CA GLN A 399 -20.56 14.00 6.23
C GLN A 399 -19.27 14.70 6.63
N THR A 400 -19.31 15.48 7.72
CA THR A 400 -18.13 16.21 8.22
C THR A 400 -17.03 15.30 8.81
N GLY A 401 -17.33 14.01 9.02
CA GLY A 401 -16.39 13.00 9.49
C GLY A 401 -15.51 12.40 8.38
N THR A 402 -15.91 12.53 7.12
CA THR A 402 -15.15 12.11 5.94
C THR A 402 -14.52 13.33 5.28
N ALA A 403 -13.53 13.13 4.40
CA ALA A 403 -12.91 14.24 3.66
C ALA A 403 -12.18 13.78 2.40
N TRP A 404 -12.19 14.61 1.36
CA TRP A 404 -11.13 14.55 0.36
C TRP A 404 -9.84 15.10 0.97
N ARG A 405 -8.73 14.35 0.85
CA ARG A 405 -7.41 14.78 1.34
C ARG A 405 -6.36 14.53 0.27
N THR A 406 -5.34 15.38 0.22
CA THR A 406 -4.21 15.28 -0.73
C THR A 406 -2.93 15.88 -0.14
N GLY A 407 -1.80 15.62 -0.80
CA GLY A 407 -0.52 16.24 -0.47
C GLY A 407 0.15 15.69 0.79
N GLY A 408 -0.21 14.48 1.24
CA GLY A 408 0.52 13.80 2.31
C GLY A 408 1.97 13.54 1.88
N PHE A 409 2.93 14.03 2.66
CA PHE A 409 4.38 13.96 2.37
C PHE A 409 4.81 14.62 1.05
N SER A 410 3.97 15.45 0.44
CA SER A 410 4.26 16.12 -0.83
C SER A 410 3.69 17.54 -0.89
N PRO A 411 4.09 18.37 -1.88
CA PRO A 411 3.35 19.58 -2.17
C PRO A 411 1.87 19.25 -2.42
N ALA A 412 0.99 20.18 -2.02
CA ALA A 412 -0.44 20.15 -2.31
C ALA A 412 -0.85 21.29 -3.25
N THR A 413 0.08 22.21 -3.54
CA THR A 413 -0.11 23.26 -4.53
C THR A 413 -0.33 22.64 -5.91
N ASP A 414 -1.24 23.23 -6.68
CA ASP A 414 -1.69 22.75 -8.00
C ASP A 414 -2.53 21.46 -7.95
N GLU A 415 -2.91 20.98 -6.75
CA GLU A 415 -3.91 19.92 -6.63
C GLU A 415 -5.31 20.51 -6.79
N THR A 416 -6.16 19.82 -7.56
CA THR A 416 -7.50 20.28 -7.94
C THR A 416 -8.54 19.23 -7.56
N LEU A 417 -9.61 19.68 -6.89
CA LEU A 417 -10.88 18.98 -6.73
C LEU A 417 -11.85 19.51 -7.78
N ARG A 418 -12.39 18.64 -8.63
CA ARG A 418 -13.39 18.93 -9.66
C ARG A 418 -14.74 18.39 -9.22
N LEU A 419 -15.75 19.25 -9.22
CA LEU A 419 -17.15 18.91 -9.00
C LEU A 419 -17.92 19.07 -10.31
N GLU A 420 -18.62 18.03 -10.73
CA GLU A 420 -19.47 17.98 -11.92
C GLU A 420 -20.91 17.72 -11.50
N PHE A 421 -21.82 18.66 -11.78
CA PHE A 421 -23.22 18.58 -11.37
C PHE A 421 -24.08 17.92 -12.44
N ALA A 422 -24.98 17.03 -12.02
CA ALA A 422 -25.90 16.32 -12.92
C ALA A 422 -26.84 17.28 -13.68
N GLU A 423 -27.26 18.35 -13.01
CA GLU A 423 -27.96 19.49 -13.59
C GLU A 423 -27.21 20.78 -13.24
N PRO A 424 -27.19 21.81 -14.12
CA PRO A 424 -26.57 23.09 -13.80
C PRO A 424 -27.15 23.69 -12.52
N VAL A 425 -26.28 24.15 -11.62
CA VAL A 425 -26.66 24.73 -10.33
C VAL A 425 -26.61 26.24 -10.41
N THR A 426 -27.66 26.91 -9.92
CA THR A 426 -27.68 28.37 -9.75
C THR A 426 -27.53 28.71 -8.28
N THR A 427 -26.50 29.48 -7.93
CA THR A 427 -26.24 29.95 -6.56
C THR A 427 -25.31 31.17 -6.59
N ASP A 428 -25.24 31.92 -5.50
CA ASP A 428 -24.34 33.07 -5.32
C ASP A 428 -23.21 32.82 -4.31
N GLN A 429 -23.21 31.64 -3.68
CA GLN A 429 -22.23 31.25 -2.66
C GLN A 429 -21.99 29.73 -2.60
N ILE A 430 -20.87 29.34 -2.02
CA ILE A 430 -20.59 27.98 -1.53
C ILE A 430 -20.02 28.04 -0.11
N ARG A 431 -20.01 26.91 0.60
CA ARG A 431 -19.31 26.79 1.89
C ARG A 431 -18.14 25.82 1.76
N LEU A 432 -16.98 26.20 2.31
CA LEU A 432 -15.77 25.38 2.32
C LEU A 432 -15.38 25.03 3.75
N LEU A 433 -15.46 23.75 4.08
CA LEU A 433 -14.97 23.16 5.33
C LEU A 433 -13.72 22.33 5.02
N GLN A 434 -12.56 22.81 5.47
CA GLN A 434 -11.33 22.02 5.44
C GLN A 434 -11.42 20.83 6.38
N VAL A 435 -10.50 19.88 6.23
CA VAL A 435 -10.41 18.72 7.12
C VAL A 435 -10.42 19.14 8.60
N VAL A 436 -11.41 18.64 9.33
CA VAL A 436 -11.62 18.88 10.78
C VAL A 436 -11.25 17.67 11.64
N THR A 437 -11.03 16.51 11.02
CA THR A 437 -10.65 15.26 11.67
C THR A 437 -9.13 15.06 11.66
N SER A 438 -8.61 14.18 12.53
CA SER A 438 -7.20 13.76 12.61
C SER A 438 -6.17 14.88 12.95
N VAL A 439 -4.87 14.59 12.78
CA VAL A 439 -3.77 15.53 13.02
C VAL A 439 -3.78 16.66 11.98
N ARG A 440 -3.84 17.92 12.45
CA ARG A 440 -3.93 19.14 11.61
C ARG A 440 -2.69 20.02 11.78
N ASN A 441 -1.54 19.63 11.23
CA ASN A 441 -0.31 20.44 11.29
C ASN A 441 0.00 21.22 9.98
N ARG A 442 -0.85 21.06 8.97
CA ARG A 442 -0.82 21.79 7.70
C ARG A 442 -2.25 22.13 7.27
N HIS A 443 -2.45 23.30 6.67
CA HIS A 443 -3.77 23.72 6.16
C HIS A 443 -3.65 24.59 4.90
N ILE A 444 -4.77 24.74 4.19
CA ILE A 444 -4.89 25.55 2.98
C ILE A 444 -5.17 26.99 3.40
N THR A 445 -4.47 27.94 2.79
CA THR A 445 -4.69 29.38 3.04
C THR A 445 -5.24 30.11 1.83
N ARG A 446 -5.12 29.53 0.64
CA ARG A 446 -5.63 30.13 -0.59
C ARG A 446 -6.01 29.08 -1.62
N VAL A 447 -7.15 29.28 -2.27
CA VAL A 447 -7.63 28.48 -3.39
C VAL A 447 -8.08 29.35 -4.56
N THR A 448 -8.11 28.78 -5.75
CA THR A 448 -8.76 29.36 -6.93
C THR A 448 -9.93 28.49 -7.35
N LEU A 449 -11.12 29.10 -7.40
CA LEU A 449 -12.34 28.52 -7.97
C LEU A 449 -12.36 28.80 -9.47
N THR A 450 -12.62 27.79 -10.31
CA THR A 450 -12.81 27.94 -11.76
C THR A 450 -14.15 27.36 -12.20
N PHE A 451 -14.91 28.13 -12.98
CA PHE A 451 -16.25 27.78 -13.46
C PHE A 451 -16.24 27.44 -14.97
N ASP A 452 -17.41 27.07 -15.53
CA ASP A 452 -17.58 26.60 -16.92
C ASP A 452 -16.96 27.52 -18.01
N ASP A 453 -16.90 28.83 -17.77
CA ASP A 453 -16.43 29.85 -18.72
C ASP A 453 -14.94 30.17 -18.56
N ASP A 454 -14.19 29.34 -17.82
CA ASP A 454 -12.83 29.57 -17.36
C ASP A 454 -12.69 30.85 -16.50
N GLU A 455 -13.78 31.42 -15.98
CA GLU A 455 -13.71 32.50 -15.00
C GLU A 455 -13.12 31.97 -13.70
N THR A 456 -12.10 32.65 -13.19
CA THR A 456 -11.41 32.27 -11.96
C THR A 456 -11.69 33.27 -10.84
N LEU A 457 -11.98 32.77 -9.64
CA LEU A 457 -12.06 33.55 -8.41
C LEU A 457 -11.05 33.01 -7.40
N ALA A 458 -10.10 33.84 -6.99
CA ALA A 458 -9.16 33.47 -5.94
C ALA A 458 -9.71 33.87 -4.56
N VAL A 459 -9.63 32.95 -3.61
CA VAL A 459 -10.26 33.00 -2.29
C VAL A 459 -9.21 32.75 -1.23
N ASP A 460 -9.11 33.64 -0.25
CA ASP A 460 -8.28 33.44 0.94
C ASP A 460 -9.11 32.70 2.01
N LEU A 461 -8.56 31.61 2.55
CA LEU A 461 -9.19 30.80 3.58
C LEU A 461 -8.73 31.23 4.97
N THR A 462 -9.69 31.39 5.87
CA THR A 462 -9.51 31.84 7.25
C THR A 462 -9.78 30.70 8.23
N ASP A 463 -9.63 30.97 9.52
CA ASP A 463 -9.89 29.99 10.59
C ASP A 463 -11.34 29.48 10.58
N GLU A 464 -12.30 30.24 10.02
CA GLU A 464 -13.69 29.82 9.83
C GLU A 464 -13.82 28.58 8.93
N SER A 465 -12.90 28.39 7.98
CA SER A 465 -12.85 27.20 7.13
C SER A 465 -12.33 25.96 7.87
N ARG A 466 -11.84 26.09 9.11
CA ARG A 466 -11.20 25.03 9.89
C ARG A 466 -11.43 25.22 11.40
N PRO A 467 -12.69 25.21 11.87
CA PRO A 467 -13.00 25.49 13.27
C PRO A 467 -12.33 24.48 14.22
N ASP A 468 -12.02 24.94 15.43
CA ASP A 468 -11.43 24.09 16.48
C ASP A 468 -12.45 23.09 17.03
N GLU A 469 -13.72 23.49 17.12
CA GLU A 469 -14.86 22.65 17.52
C GLU A 469 -15.96 22.76 16.45
N LEU A 470 -16.52 21.62 16.04
CA LEU A 470 -17.73 21.60 15.22
C LEU A 470 -18.92 21.99 16.11
N GLY A 471 -19.68 23.00 15.68
CA GLY A 471 -20.96 23.32 16.32
C GLY A 471 -21.97 22.19 16.10
N ALA A 472 -23.06 22.19 16.87
CA ALA A 472 -24.15 21.23 16.71
C ALA A 472 -24.98 21.45 15.42
N ASP A 473 -24.74 22.54 14.69
CA ASP A 473 -25.44 22.91 13.46
C ASP A 473 -24.55 22.60 12.24
N ASP A 474 -25.14 22.08 11.15
CA ASP A 474 -24.49 21.71 9.87
C ASP A 474 -23.91 22.92 9.07
N ASP A 475 -23.70 24.05 9.73
CA ASP A 475 -23.26 25.33 9.17
C ASP A 475 -21.74 25.56 9.33
N ALA A 476 -20.96 24.52 9.61
CA ALA A 476 -19.51 24.64 9.78
C ALA A 476 -18.79 24.90 8.44
N GLY A 477 -17.84 25.84 8.43
CA GLY A 477 -17.02 26.17 7.27
C GLY A 477 -17.22 27.59 6.76
N GLN A 478 -16.27 28.09 5.97
CA GLN A 478 -16.25 29.46 5.47
C GLN A 478 -17.17 29.63 4.27
N VAL A 479 -18.06 30.62 4.33
CA VAL A 479 -18.90 31.02 3.19
C VAL A 479 -18.07 31.83 2.19
N VAL A 480 -18.18 31.46 0.91
CA VAL A 480 -17.51 32.12 -0.21
C VAL A 480 -18.57 32.65 -1.17
N GLU A 481 -18.74 33.97 -1.22
CA GLU A 481 -19.68 34.66 -2.09
C GLU A 481 -19.02 35.06 -3.43
N PHE A 482 -19.72 34.87 -4.55
CA PHE A 482 -19.21 35.17 -5.90
C PHE A 482 -20.25 35.76 -6.85
N GLY A 483 -21.41 36.16 -6.31
CA GLY A 483 -22.55 36.68 -7.07
C GLY A 483 -23.30 35.57 -7.82
N GLU A 484 -24.60 35.76 -8.00
CA GLU A 484 -25.48 34.75 -8.62
C GLU A 484 -24.93 34.30 -9.99
N ARG A 485 -24.68 32.99 -10.12
CA ARG A 485 -24.15 32.34 -11.32
C ARG A 485 -24.74 30.96 -11.49
N THR A 486 -24.79 30.50 -12.74
CA THR A 486 -25.19 29.14 -13.11
C THR A 486 -24.00 28.40 -13.72
N PHE A 487 -23.66 27.23 -13.19
CA PHE A 487 -22.54 26.42 -13.68
C PHE A 487 -22.82 24.92 -13.55
N SER A 488 -22.14 24.12 -14.36
CA SER A 488 -22.23 22.65 -14.37
C SER A 488 -20.95 21.99 -13.85
N GLN A 489 -19.83 22.73 -13.83
CA GLN A 489 -18.55 22.30 -13.28
C GLN A 489 -17.96 23.38 -12.37
N LEU A 490 -17.32 22.94 -11.28
CA LEU A 490 -16.54 23.79 -10.38
C LEU A 490 -15.21 23.09 -10.07
N ASP A 491 -14.10 23.74 -10.42
CA ASP A 491 -12.76 23.30 -10.01
C ASP A 491 -12.27 24.15 -8.84
N ILE A 492 -11.80 23.49 -7.77
CA ILE A 492 -11.16 24.11 -6.61
C ILE A 492 -9.70 23.71 -6.61
N THR A 493 -8.82 24.66 -6.97
CA THR A 493 -7.37 24.43 -7.04
C THR A 493 -6.67 25.03 -5.83
N ILE A 494 -5.81 24.25 -5.18
CA ILE A 494 -5.02 24.69 -4.03
C ILE A 494 -3.85 25.55 -4.51
N ASP A 495 -3.85 26.83 -4.14
CA ASP A 495 -2.77 27.76 -4.49
C ASP A 495 -1.67 27.78 -3.41
N GLU A 496 -2.06 27.86 -2.14
CA GLU A 496 -1.13 28.03 -1.03
C GLU A 496 -1.53 27.21 0.21
N THR A 497 -0.52 26.66 0.89
CA THR A 497 -0.65 26.01 2.21
C THR A 497 0.28 26.65 3.22
N VAL A 498 0.01 26.45 4.51
CA VAL A 498 0.96 26.75 5.60
C VAL A 498 1.32 25.44 6.32
N PRO A 499 2.62 25.09 6.43
CA PRO A 499 3.77 25.77 5.81
C PRO A 499 3.73 25.74 4.26
N GLY A 500 4.38 26.73 3.65
CA GLY A 500 4.41 26.93 2.19
C GLY A 500 5.33 25.95 1.45
N LYS A 501 6.05 26.43 0.44
CA LYS A 501 6.96 25.57 -0.35
C LYS A 501 8.18 25.14 0.46
N LEU A 502 8.32 23.84 0.69
CA LEU A 502 9.45 23.24 1.39
C LEU A 502 10.28 22.33 0.47
N PRO A 503 11.58 22.11 0.77
CA PRO A 503 12.37 21.07 0.11
C PRO A 503 11.85 19.66 0.38
N ARG A 504 11.23 19.44 1.56
CA ARG A 504 10.62 18.19 2.00
C ARG A 504 9.37 18.46 2.82
N TYR A 505 8.45 17.50 2.81
CA TYR A 505 7.16 17.55 3.50
C TYR A 505 7.03 16.41 4.52
N ASP A 506 8.15 15.82 4.95
CA ASP A 506 8.19 14.77 5.97
C ASP A 506 7.51 15.27 7.25
N GLY A 507 6.63 14.44 7.84
CA GLY A 507 5.88 14.79 9.05
C GLY A 507 4.71 15.77 8.85
N LEU A 508 4.42 16.24 7.63
CA LEU A 508 3.27 17.12 7.37
C LEU A 508 2.03 16.34 6.92
N SER A 509 0.89 16.69 7.51
CA SER A 509 -0.42 16.11 7.19
C SER A 509 -0.88 16.45 5.78
N SER A 510 -1.76 15.60 5.23
CA SER A 510 -2.55 15.93 4.05
C SER A 510 -3.50 17.09 4.34
N VAL A 511 -3.92 17.77 3.28
CA VAL A 511 -4.89 18.89 3.31
C VAL A 511 -6.03 18.61 2.34
N GLY A 512 -7.17 19.28 2.51
CA GLY A 512 -8.32 19.14 1.62
C GLY A 512 -9.59 19.62 2.28
N PHE A 513 -10.73 19.08 1.86
CA PHE A 513 -12.06 19.50 2.30
C PHE A 513 -12.84 18.33 2.87
N ALA A 514 -13.35 18.52 4.09
CA ALA A 514 -14.37 17.64 4.66
C ALA A 514 -15.69 17.85 3.93
N GLU A 515 -16.07 19.11 3.69
CA GLU A 515 -17.30 19.43 2.97
C GLU A 515 -17.13 20.65 2.06
N VAL A 516 -17.68 20.54 0.86
CA VAL A 516 -17.89 21.62 -0.12
C VAL A 516 -19.39 21.73 -0.34
N THR A 517 -20.05 22.51 0.52
CA THR A 517 -21.50 22.63 0.48
C THR A 517 -21.93 23.55 -0.65
N VAL A 518 -22.70 23.00 -1.59
CA VAL A 518 -23.36 23.75 -2.66
C VAL A 518 -24.86 23.61 -2.49
N ILE A 519 -25.53 24.74 -2.28
CA ILE A 519 -26.98 24.83 -2.13
C ILE A 519 -27.53 25.63 -3.31
N ASP A 520 -28.52 25.07 -4.01
CA ASP A 520 -29.16 25.73 -5.15
C ASP A 520 -30.15 26.84 -4.71
N ASP A 521 -30.66 27.60 -5.68
CA ASP A 521 -31.67 28.64 -5.50
C ASP A 521 -33.00 28.16 -4.89
N GLN A 522 -33.21 26.83 -4.80
CA GLN A 522 -34.36 26.18 -4.17
C GLN A 522 -34.05 25.68 -2.75
N GLY A 523 -32.82 25.87 -2.25
CA GLY A 523 -32.39 25.41 -0.93
C GLY A 523 -32.01 23.93 -0.90
N ARG A 524 -31.78 23.27 -2.05
CA ARG A 524 -31.39 21.86 -2.11
C ARG A 524 -29.86 21.73 -2.05
N HIS A 525 -29.40 20.88 -1.13
CA HIS A 525 -28.00 20.48 -1.06
C HIS A 525 -27.66 19.55 -2.22
N ARG A 526 -26.52 19.78 -2.86
CA ARG A 526 -26.00 18.92 -3.92
C ARG A 526 -25.01 17.94 -3.33
N LEU A 527 -25.44 16.68 -3.20
CA LEU A 527 -24.66 15.62 -2.57
C LEU A 527 -24.31 14.53 -3.57
N ALA A 528 -23.14 13.93 -3.38
CA ALA A 528 -22.78 12.68 -4.02
C ALA A 528 -23.55 11.53 -3.38
N ASP A 529 -23.93 10.56 -4.19
CA ASP A 529 -24.46 9.27 -3.75
C ASP A 529 -23.81 8.22 -4.65
N ASP A 530 -22.64 7.76 -4.23
CA ASP A 530 -21.87 6.75 -4.93
C ASP A 530 -22.32 5.37 -4.47
N VAL A 531 -22.81 4.57 -5.43
CA VAL A 531 -23.21 3.18 -5.21
C VAL A 531 -22.21 2.26 -5.88
N VAL A 532 -21.72 1.25 -5.15
CA VAL A 532 -20.80 0.26 -5.73
C VAL A 532 -21.64 -0.78 -6.50
N ARG A 533 -21.46 -0.83 -7.82
CA ARG A 533 -22.14 -1.75 -8.74
C ARG A 533 -21.26 -2.98 -8.97
N LEU A 534 -21.82 -4.16 -8.71
CA LEU A 534 -21.17 -5.45 -8.94
C LEU A 534 -21.03 -5.78 -10.44
N PRO A 535 -20.22 -6.79 -10.83
CA PRO A 535 -20.13 -7.25 -12.22
C PRO A 535 -21.49 -7.73 -12.77
N THR A 536 -21.70 -7.59 -14.07
CA THR A 536 -22.95 -7.98 -14.76
C THR A 536 -22.73 -9.02 -15.86
N ASP A 537 -21.47 -9.20 -16.30
CA ASP A 537 -21.05 -10.08 -17.39
C ASP A 537 -21.52 -11.54 -17.24
N LEU A 538 -21.56 -12.05 -16.00
CA LEU A 538 -21.99 -13.41 -15.71
C LEU A 538 -23.43 -13.68 -16.19
N PHE A 539 -24.36 -12.76 -15.91
CA PHE A 539 -25.77 -12.92 -16.27
C PHE A 539 -26.10 -12.47 -17.70
N ASP A 540 -25.18 -11.74 -18.34
CA ASP A 540 -25.22 -11.54 -19.79
C ASP A 540 -24.88 -12.82 -20.56
N THR A 541 -24.14 -13.75 -19.92
CA THR A 541 -23.69 -15.01 -20.51
C THR A 541 -24.60 -16.19 -20.13
N ILE A 542 -24.78 -16.43 -18.83
CA ILE A 542 -25.62 -17.52 -18.33
C ILE A 542 -27.05 -17.01 -18.18
N THR A 543 -27.94 -17.41 -19.09
CA THR A 543 -29.32 -16.89 -19.13
C THR A 543 -30.35 -17.80 -18.45
N GLU A 544 -30.14 -19.11 -18.42
CA GLU A 544 -31.02 -20.07 -17.72
C GLU A 544 -30.70 -20.12 -16.22
N THR A 545 -30.61 -18.96 -15.55
CA THR A 545 -29.98 -18.94 -14.22
C THR A 545 -30.75 -19.75 -13.18
N LEU A 546 -32.09 -19.87 -13.27
CA LEU A 546 -32.93 -20.52 -12.24
C LEU A 546 -32.55 -21.96 -11.90
N THR A 547 -31.86 -22.68 -12.79
CA THR A 547 -31.37 -24.04 -12.52
C THR A 547 -30.11 -24.06 -11.64
N HIS A 548 -29.44 -22.92 -11.50
CA HIS A 548 -28.21 -22.76 -10.74
C HIS A 548 -28.48 -22.25 -9.31
N PRO A 549 -27.81 -22.81 -8.29
CA PRO A 549 -27.61 -22.14 -7.01
C PRO A 549 -26.86 -20.81 -7.21
N LEU A 550 -27.23 -19.78 -6.44
CA LEU A 550 -26.65 -18.45 -6.52
C LEU A 550 -26.32 -17.90 -5.13
N ALA A 551 -25.08 -17.45 -4.95
CA ALA A 551 -24.66 -16.66 -3.80
C ALA A 551 -24.21 -15.24 -4.22
N VAL A 552 -24.64 -14.23 -3.46
CA VAL A 552 -24.15 -12.85 -3.56
C VAL A 552 -23.37 -12.55 -2.30
N VAL A 553 -22.09 -12.18 -2.43
CA VAL A 553 -21.19 -11.84 -1.31
C VAL A 553 -20.82 -10.37 -1.39
N LEU A 554 -21.15 -9.61 -0.35
CA LEU A 554 -20.90 -8.17 -0.26
C LEU A 554 -20.02 -7.90 0.95
N THR A 555 -18.85 -7.32 0.74
CA THR A 555 -17.89 -7.04 1.83
C THR A 555 -17.56 -5.55 1.89
N ARG A 556 -17.59 -4.99 3.11
CA ARG A 556 -17.19 -3.59 3.36
C ARG A 556 -15.67 -3.46 3.37
N LEU A 557 -15.13 -2.46 2.67
CA LEU A 557 -13.72 -2.09 2.79
C LEU A 557 -13.49 -1.35 4.12
N ARG A 558 -12.61 -1.91 4.96
CA ARG A 558 -12.36 -1.43 6.32
C ARG A 558 -10.87 -1.45 6.68
N VAL A 559 -10.52 -0.70 7.71
CA VAL A 559 -9.23 -0.77 8.41
C VAL A 559 -9.48 -0.98 9.91
N PRO A 560 -8.57 -1.60 10.67
CA PRO A 560 -8.72 -1.74 12.12
C PRO A 560 -8.78 -0.35 12.78
N GLY A 561 -9.73 -0.17 13.70
CA GLY A 561 -9.90 1.10 14.41
C GLY A 561 -8.69 1.51 15.27
N SER A 562 -7.82 0.55 15.61
CA SER A 562 -6.57 0.80 16.34
C SER A 562 -5.48 1.44 15.47
N VAL A 563 -5.66 1.57 14.16
CA VAL A 563 -4.75 2.33 13.29
C VAL A 563 -5.22 3.80 13.25
N ALA A 564 -4.85 4.58 14.27
CA ALA A 564 -5.41 5.91 14.53
C ALA A 564 -5.25 6.94 13.41
N VAL A 565 -4.29 6.74 12.49
CA VAL A 565 -4.05 7.64 11.34
C VAL A 565 -4.92 7.33 10.12
N ARG A 566 -5.77 6.30 10.20
CA ARG A 566 -6.63 5.81 9.11
C ARG A 566 -8.10 5.78 9.54
N THR A 567 -8.99 5.78 8.56
CA THR A 567 -10.43 5.49 8.76
C THR A 567 -10.87 4.46 7.72
N SER A 568 -12.00 3.78 7.98
CA SER A 568 -12.49 2.78 7.02
C SER A 568 -12.87 3.44 5.69
N PRO A 569 -12.39 2.93 4.54
CA PRO A 569 -12.77 3.46 3.22
C PRO A 569 -14.27 3.47 2.96
N GLU A 570 -15.01 2.54 3.55
CA GLU A 570 -16.46 2.50 3.49
C GLU A 570 -17.04 2.55 4.91
N THR A 571 -17.86 3.56 5.20
CA THR A 571 -18.59 3.69 6.48
C THR A 571 -19.80 2.76 6.54
N SER A 572 -20.32 2.34 5.39
CA SER A 572 -21.42 1.39 5.24
C SER A 572 -21.30 0.59 3.94
N ILE A 573 -22.05 -0.51 3.83
CA ILE A 573 -22.23 -1.24 2.57
C ILE A 573 -23.34 -0.55 1.79
N THR A 574 -23.00 0.03 0.63
CA THR A 574 -23.95 0.53 -0.36
C THR A 574 -23.63 -0.14 -1.69
N ARG A 575 -24.51 -1.05 -2.14
CA ARG A 575 -24.27 -1.91 -3.30
C ARG A 575 -25.48 -1.98 -4.21
N THR A 576 -25.24 -2.13 -5.51
CA THR A 576 -26.27 -2.49 -6.48
C THR A 576 -25.82 -3.70 -7.30
N PHE A 577 -26.75 -4.62 -7.56
CA PHE A 577 -26.50 -5.82 -8.36
C PHE A 577 -27.77 -6.28 -9.08
N THR A 578 -27.60 -7.06 -10.14
CA THR A 578 -28.71 -7.62 -10.90
C THR A 578 -29.13 -8.96 -10.31
N VAL A 579 -30.42 -9.07 -10.00
CA VAL A 579 -31.10 -10.34 -9.71
C VAL A 579 -31.61 -10.90 -11.05
N PRO A 580 -31.12 -12.06 -11.51
CA PRO A 580 -31.41 -12.52 -12.87
C PRO A 580 -32.85 -13.00 -13.05
N ASP A 581 -33.44 -13.59 -12.01
CA ASP A 581 -34.80 -14.13 -11.99
C ASP A 581 -35.46 -13.84 -10.63
N ASP A 582 -36.80 -13.84 -10.56
CA ASP A 582 -37.53 -13.75 -9.29
C ASP A 582 -37.12 -14.88 -8.35
N ARG A 583 -36.51 -14.54 -7.20
CA ARG A 583 -35.95 -15.53 -6.27
C ARG A 583 -36.06 -15.13 -4.82
N ALA A 584 -36.08 -16.15 -3.96
CA ALA A 584 -35.95 -16.02 -2.53
C ALA A 584 -34.51 -16.31 -2.09
N TYR A 585 -34.01 -15.50 -1.17
CA TYR A 585 -32.67 -15.61 -0.59
C TYR A 585 -32.75 -15.80 0.92
N ALA A 586 -31.90 -16.66 1.47
CA ALA A 586 -31.55 -16.56 2.87
C ALA A 586 -30.44 -15.51 3.02
N LEU A 587 -30.57 -14.64 4.03
CA LEU A 587 -29.60 -13.62 4.34
C LEU A 587 -28.84 -14.00 5.61
N THR A 588 -27.52 -13.95 5.54
CA THR A 588 -26.64 -13.89 6.71
C THR A 588 -25.67 -12.73 6.56
N GLY A 589 -25.12 -12.25 7.67
CA GLY A 589 -24.06 -11.27 7.65
C GLY A 589 -23.20 -11.31 8.91
N THR A 590 -22.05 -10.65 8.85
CA THR A 590 -21.15 -10.46 10.00
C THR A 590 -21.22 -9.01 10.45
N ILE A 591 -21.31 -8.82 11.76
CA ILE A 591 -21.37 -7.50 12.40
C ILE A 591 -20.31 -7.38 13.49
N ARG A 592 -19.81 -6.17 13.71
CA ARG A 592 -18.91 -5.83 14.84
C ARG A 592 -19.38 -4.56 15.52
N LEU A 593 -18.88 -4.29 16.73
CA LEU A 593 -19.04 -2.97 17.32
C LEU A 593 -18.25 -1.95 16.51
N SER A 594 -18.89 -0.81 16.19
CA SER A 594 -18.30 0.20 15.33
C SER A 594 -17.27 1.04 16.08
N PRO A 595 -15.98 1.02 15.69
CA PRO A 595 -15.00 1.93 16.27
C PRO A 595 -15.25 3.39 15.87
N ALA A 596 -16.07 3.64 14.83
CA ALA A 596 -16.45 4.98 14.39
C ALA A 596 -17.51 5.64 15.30
N ALA A 597 -18.19 4.88 16.17
CA ALA A 597 -19.11 5.42 17.16
C ALA A 597 -18.35 6.21 18.24
N LEU A 598 -18.26 7.53 18.06
CA LEU A 598 -17.51 8.42 18.96
C LEU A 598 -18.16 8.52 20.35
N GLU A 599 -19.49 8.48 20.42
CA GLU A 599 -20.22 8.51 21.68
C GLU A 599 -20.25 7.13 22.36
N ASP A 600 -19.75 7.04 23.60
CA ASP A 600 -19.76 5.80 24.38
C ASP A 600 -21.17 5.24 24.59
N SER A 601 -22.17 6.10 24.74
CA SER A 601 -23.58 5.73 24.91
C SER A 601 -24.17 4.97 23.72
N VAL A 602 -23.66 5.20 22.51
CA VAL A 602 -24.08 4.45 21.31
C VAL A 602 -23.63 3.00 21.42
N LEU A 603 -22.38 2.76 21.82
CA LEU A 603 -21.83 1.42 22.03
C LEU A 603 -22.43 0.71 23.25
N ASP A 604 -22.64 1.44 24.36
CA ASP A 604 -23.30 0.88 25.55
C ASP A 604 -24.75 0.46 25.22
N SER A 605 -25.48 1.28 24.46
CA SER A 605 -26.83 0.93 23.99
C SER A 605 -26.80 -0.26 23.01
N ALA A 606 -25.80 -0.35 22.13
CA ALA A 606 -25.61 -1.48 21.23
C ALA A 606 -25.39 -2.80 22.00
N LEU A 607 -24.66 -2.73 23.11
CA LEU A 607 -24.45 -3.86 24.04
C LEU A 607 -25.67 -4.15 24.93
N GLY A 608 -26.77 -3.40 24.79
CA GLY A 608 -28.00 -3.63 25.54
C GLY A 608 -28.02 -3.03 26.94
N LEU A 609 -27.12 -2.09 27.25
CA LEU A 609 -27.12 -1.38 28.51
C LEU A 609 -28.22 -0.29 28.51
N PRO A 610 -29.04 -0.20 29.57
CA PRO A 610 -30.06 0.86 29.66
C PRO A 610 -29.40 2.21 29.95
N LEU A 611 -29.69 3.20 29.11
CA LEU A 611 -29.31 4.59 29.31
C LEU A 611 -30.14 5.25 30.44
N ALA A 612 -29.70 6.40 30.93
CA ALA A 612 -30.33 7.13 32.04
C ALA A 612 -31.82 7.46 31.80
N ASP A 613 -32.17 7.90 30.58
CA ASP A 613 -33.55 8.18 30.18
C ASP A 613 -34.45 6.93 30.16
N ARG A 614 -33.84 5.74 30.11
CA ARG A 614 -34.49 4.41 30.19
C ARG A 614 -34.32 3.73 31.55
N GLY A 615 -33.92 4.47 32.59
CA GLY A 615 -33.84 3.97 33.96
C GLY A 615 -32.50 3.35 34.35
N GLY A 616 -31.47 3.47 33.51
CA GLY A 616 -30.10 3.02 33.81
C GLY A 616 -29.13 4.18 34.03
N ILE A 617 -27.93 4.06 33.45
CA ILE A 617 -26.84 5.05 33.57
C ILE A 617 -26.31 5.34 32.16
N THR A 618 -26.21 6.62 31.81
CA THR A 618 -25.52 7.07 30.60
C THR A 618 -24.13 7.54 31.00
N VAL A 619 -23.09 6.97 30.38
CA VAL A 619 -21.71 7.40 30.58
C VAL A 619 -21.16 7.89 29.25
N THR A 620 -20.54 9.07 29.25
CA THR A 620 -19.88 9.62 28.06
C THR A 620 -18.52 10.16 28.43
N SER A 621 -17.66 10.30 27.43
CA SER A 621 -16.35 10.92 27.57
C SER A 621 -16.11 11.98 26.50
N ARG A 622 -15.05 12.77 26.70
CA ARG A 622 -14.57 13.72 25.68
C ARG A 622 -14.15 13.00 24.40
N ARG A 623 -13.46 11.88 24.57
CA ARG A 623 -12.89 11.03 23.53
C ARG A 623 -12.47 9.70 24.13
N ARG A 624 -12.18 8.74 23.25
CA ARG A 624 -11.77 7.37 23.58
C ARG A 624 -10.53 6.97 22.77
N LEU A 625 -9.75 6.05 23.31
CA LEU A 625 -8.65 5.37 22.63
C LEU A 625 -9.13 4.85 21.25
N PRO A 626 -8.50 5.24 20.13
CA PRO A 626 -8.88 4.76 18.82
C PRO A 626 -8.90 3.23 18.76
N GLY A 627 -10.02 2.67 18.26
CA GLY A 627 -10.25 1.21 18.22
C GLY A 627 -10.59 0.57 19.56
N GLY A 628 -10.38 1.26 20.69
CA GLY A 628 -10.59 0.76 22.04
C GLY A 628 -12.06 0.57 22.39
N ILE A 629 -12.69 -0.47 21.85
CA ILE A 629 -14.09 -0.82 22.10
C ILE A 629 -14.33 -1.11 23.58
N GLU A 630 -13.34 -1.65 24.29
CA GLU A 630 -13.43 -1.89 25.75
C GLU A 630 -13.01 -0.68 26.58
N ASN A 631 -12.35 0.32 25.99
CA ASN A 631 -11.81 1.48 26.72
C ASN A 631 -12.81 2.63 26.87
N ARG A 632 -14.11 2.31 26.90
CA ARG A 632 -15.21 3.27 27.01
C ARG A 632 -15.26 3.88 28.40
N ALA A 633 -15.90 5.04 28.51
CA ALA A 633 -16.10 5.72 29.79
C ALA A 633 -16.85 4.84 30.81
N SER A 634 -17.74 3.96 30.35
CA SER A 634 -18.48 3.00 31.18
C SER A 634 -17.59 1.97 31.88
N ALA A 635 -16.39 1.68 31.36
CA ALA A 635 -15.41 0.81 32.02
C ALA A 635 -14.95 1.38 33.37
N ALA A 636 -14.98 2.70 33.56
CA ALA A 636 -14.59 3.32 34.83
C ALA A 636 -15.62 3.11 35.97
N ILE A 637 -16.75 2.44 35.72
CA ILE A 637 -17.80 2.16 36.71
C ILE A 637 -18.45 0.77 36.52
N ASP A 638 -17.85 -0.15 35.78
CA ASP A 638 -18.40 -1.50 35.54
C ASP A 638 -18.09 -2.50 36.68
N GLY A 639 -17.12 -2.14 37.53
CA GLY A 639 -16.63 -2.95 38.64
C GLY A 639 -15.73 -4.11 38.19
N ASP A 640 -15.23 -4.09 36.95
CA ASP A 640 -14.27 -5.05 36.43
C ASP A 640 -12.84 -4.50 36.61
N PRO A 641 -11.99 -5.16 37.43
CA PRO A 641 -10.63 -4.71 37.69
C PRO A 641 -9.69 -4.72 36.47
N ASP A 642 -10.09 -5.38 35.38
CA ASP A 642 -9.27 -5.61 34.19
C ASP A 642 -9.70 -4.76 32.99
N THR A 643 -10.74 -3.93 33.14
CA THR A 643 -11.18 -2.93 32.15
C THR A 643 -10.82 -1.52 32.63
N TRP A 644 -10.70 -0.57 31.69
CA TRP A 644 -10.42 0.83 32.04
C TRP A 644 -10.84 1.78 30.93
N TYR A 645 -11.31 2.96 31.31
CA TYR A 645 -11.48 4.09 30.38
C TYR A 645 -10.12 4.64 29.95
N SER A 646 -9.98 4.98 28.67
CA SER A 646 -8.81 5.66 28.14
C SER A 646 -9.16 6.64 27.01
N PRO A 647 -8.70 7.92 27.05
CA PRO A 647 -8.98 8.95 26.03
C PRO A 647 -8.08 8.89 24.78
N GLY A 648 -7.08 8.02 24.77
CA GLY A 648 -6.06 7.93 23.72
C GLY A 648 -4.88 8.89 23.89
N TYR A 649 -3.91 8.75 22.98
CA TYR A 649 -2.69 9.56 22.93
C TYR A 649 -3.03 11.03 22.72
N LEU A 650 -2.15 11.96 23.11
CA LEU A 650 -2.27 13.45 23.18
C LEU A 650 -2.20 13.96 24.63
N GLY A 651 -2.21 15.28 24.84
CA GLY A 651 -2.27 15.85 26.19
C GLY A 651 -3.53 15.41 26.95
N GLN A 652 -3.38 15.13 28.24
CA GLN A 652 -4.44 14.53 29.08
C GLN A 652 -5.20 15.56 29.93
N ASN A 653 -4.84 16.84 29.80
CA ASN A 653 -5.50 17.94 30.51
C ASN A 653 -6.88 18.22 29.91
N GLY A 654 -7.89 18.34 30.78
CA GLY A 654 -9.27 18.58 30.38
C GLY A 654 -9.99 17.35 29.81
N GLU A 655 -9.40 16.16 29.92
CA GLU A 655 -10.13 14.91 29.68
C GLU A 655 -11.20 14.72 30.75
N TRP A 656 -12.36 14.17 30.37
CA TRP A 656 -13.48 14.03 31.29
C TRP A 656 -14.30 12.77 31.03
N ILE A 657 -14.91 12.27 32.12
CA ILE A 657 -15.97 11.27 32.15
C ILE A 657 -17.20 11.94 32.75
N ASP A 658 -18.33 11.85 32.05
CA ASP A 658 -19.62 12.37 32.48
C ASP A 658 -20.57 11.20 32.71
N VAL A 659 -21.17 11.16 33.89
CA VAL A 659 -22.06 10.09 34.32
C VAL A 659 -23.40 10.69 34.68
N ASP A 660 -24.45 10.28 33.97
CA ASP A 660 -25.83 10.63 34.25
C ASP A 660 -26.60 9.37 34.70
N SER A 661 -27.17 9.41 35.90
CA SER A 661 -27.89 8.29 36.49
C SER A 661 -29.38 8.60 36.61
N ALA A 662 -30.22 7.62 36.25
CA ALA A 662 -31.67 7.71 36.45
C ALA A 662 -32.07 7.82 37.93
N VAL A 663 -31.23 7.32 38.83
CA VAL A 663 -31.47 7.30 40.28
C VAL A 663 -30.38 8.10 40.99
N PRO A 664 -30.73 9.02 41.92
CA PRO A 664 -29.75 9.74 42.71
C PRO A 664 -28.90 8.77 43.54
N PHE A 665 -27.60 9.01 43.57
CA PHE A 665 -26.65 8.30 44.42
C PHE A 665 -26.01 9.27 45.42
N THR A 666 -25.48 8.75 46.53
CA THR A 666 -24.87 9.56 47.59
C THR A 666 -23.54 8.97 48.02
N PHE A 667 -22.51 9.80 48.07
CA PHE A 667 -21.14 9.40 48.35
C PHE A 667 -20.42 10.52 49.12
N ASP A 668 -19.39 10.18 49.89
CA ASP A 668 -18.58 11.10 50.69
C ASP A 668 -17.06 10.95 50.46
N HIS A 669 -16.66 10.00 49.63
CA HIS A 669 -15.29 9.80 49.16
C HIS A 669 -15.29 9.17 47.75
N LEU A 670 -14.12 9.15 47.10
CA LEU A 670 -13.84 8.37 45.88
C LEU A 670 -12.62 7.47 46.13
N ASP A 671 -12.73 6.19 45.80
CA ASP A 671 -11.59 5.27 45.70
C ASP A 671 -11.12 5.16 44.24
N LEU A 672 -10.57 6.26 43.72
CA LEU A 672 -10.16 6.38 42.31
C LEU A 672 -9.00 5.42 42.00
N THR A 673 -9.24 4.43 41.14
CA THR A 673 -8.23 3.49 40.67
C THR A 673 -7.76 3.84 39.26
N VAL A 674 -6.44 3.98 39.09
CA VAL A 674 -5.79 4.33 37.81
C VAL A 674 -4.68 3.35 37.47
N LEU A 675 -4.31 3.29 36.20
CA LEU A 675 -3.11 2.58 35.74
C LEU A 675 -1.84 3.41 35.99
N ASN A 676 -0.76 2.75 36.41
CA ASN A 676 0.56 3.34 36.62
C ASN A 676 1.69 2.36 36.23
N ASP A 677 1.59 1.77 35.05
CA ASP A 677 2.42 0.68 34.53
C ASP A 677 3.59 1.13 33.63
N GLY A 678 3.92 2.43 33.63
CA GLY A 678 4.89 2.99 32.69
C GLY A 678 4.45 2.99 31.23
N ARG A 679 3.18 2.66 30.96
CA ARG A 679 2.52 2.74 29.64
C ARG A 679 1.28 3.64 29.68
N HIS A 680 0.99 4.23 30.84
CA HIS A 680 -0.10 5.18 31.03
C HIS A 680 0.38 6.39 31.84
N SER A 681 -0.06 7.57 31.43
CA SER A 681 0.10 8.80 32.21
C SER A 681 -0.79 8.73 33.45
N VAL A 682 -0.39 9.42 34.53
CA VAL A 682 -1.13 9.39 35.81
C VAL A 682 -1.69 10.78 36.13
N PRO A 683 -3.01 10.93 36.34
CA PRO A 683 -3.57 12.20 36.76
C PRO A 683 -3.03 12.62 38.13
N ARG A 684 -2.71 13.92 38.26
CA ARG A 684 -2.22 14.54 39.50
C ARG A 684 -3.16 15.60 40.04
N ARG A 685 -4.06 16.12 39.19
CA ARG A 685 -5.09 17.07 39.58
C ARG A 685 -6.41 16.68 38.94
N VAL A 686 -7.44 16.55 39.75
CA VAL A 686 -8.76 16.10 39.30
C VAL A 686 -9.85 16.99 39.90
N ARG A 687 -10.98 17.05 39.22
CA ARG A 687 -12.13 17.85 39.65
C ARG A 687 -13.42 17.07 39.46
N LEU A 688 -14.37 17.28 40.37
CA LEU A 688 -15.76 16.85 40.19
C LEU A 688 -16.68 18.04 39.95
N GLU A 689 -17.48 17.97 38.89
CA GLU A 689 -18.72 18.76 38.74
C GLU A 689 -19.89 17.93 39.22
N VAL A 690 -20.88 18.58 39.83
CA VAL A 690 -22.08 17.94 40.38
C VAL A 690 -23.30 18.61 39.79
N ASP A 691 -24.20 17.83 39.21
CA ASP A 691 -25.43 18.29 38.54
C ASP A 691 -25.17 19.48 37.57
N GLY A 692 -24.06 19.41 36.83
CA GLY A 692 -23.63 20.42 35.86
C GLY A 692 -23.03 21.70 36.46
N GLN A 693 -22.72 21.71 37.76
CA GLN A 693 -22.14 22.87 38.44
C GLN A 693 -20.68 22.64 38.84
N TYR A 694 -19.85 23.64 38.54
CA TYR A 694 -18.47 23.72 39.03
C TYR A 694 -18.44 24.10 40.51
N HIS A 695 -17.67 23.35 41.31
CA HIS A 695 -17.44 23.62 42.71
C HIS A 695 -15.94 23.72 42.98
N PRO A 696 -15.42 24.90 43.38
CA PRO A 696 -13.98 25.09 43.61
C PRO A 696 -13.42 24.25 44.77
N ASP A 697 -14.29 23.83 45.70
CA ASP A 697 -13.94 22.94 46.82
C ASP A 697 -13.91 21.46 46.44
N LEU A 698 -14.26 21.11 45.19
CA LEU A 698 -14.20 19.75 44.63
C LEU A 698 -13.08 19.60 43.61
N VAL A 699 -11.94 20.26 43.87
CA VAL A 699 -10.70 20.13 43.10
C VAL A 699 -9.63 19.52 44.00
N PHE A 700 -9.07 18.39 43.59
CA PHE A 700 -8.19 17.55 44.39
C PHE A 700 -6.82 17.44 43.73
N THR A 701 -5.76 17.44 44.55
CA THR A 701 -4.39 17.17 44.09
C THR A 701 -3.97 15.80 44.62
N LEU A 702 -3.66 14.89 43.71
CA LEU A 702 -3.30 13.51 44.00
C LEU A 702 -1.79 13.40 44.32
N PRO A 703 -1.40 12.55 45.28
CA PRO A 703 0.00 12.24 45.56
C PRO A 703 0.75 11.74 44.33
N GLU A 704 2.07 11.93 44.33
CA GLU A 704 2.93 11.37 43.28
C GLU A 704 3.13 9.89 43.50
N ILE A 705 2.92 9.11 42.45
CA ILE A 705 3.23 7.69 42.40
C ILE A 705 4.16 7.44 41.21
N GLY A 706 5.12 6.53 41.39
CA GLY A 706 5.99 6.06 40.32
C GLY A 706 5.32 4.98 39.47
N ASP A 707 5.98 4.62 38.37
CA ASP A 707 5.59 3.49 37.54
C ASP A 707 5.89 2.16 38.23
N GLN A 708 5.06 1.17 37.92
CA GLN A 708 5.24 -0.23 38.27
C GLN A 708 5.61 -1.02 37.01
N ASP A 709 6.42 -2.07 37.17
CA ASP A 709 7.00 -2.81 36.04
C ASP A 709 5.99 -3.75 35.35
N GLU A 710 4.90 -4.13 36.02
CA GLU A 710 3.89 -5.04 35.45
C GLU A 710 2.92 -4.28 34.54
N PRO A 711 2.66 -4.75 33.29
CA PRO A 711 1.62 -4.18 32.43
C PRO A 711 0.26 -4.12 33.13
N ASN A 712 -0.47 -3.04 32.92
CA ASN A 712 -1.77 -2.78 33.54
C ASN A 712 -1.73 -2.75 35.09
N ALA A 713 -0.55 -2.54 35.69
CA ALA A 713 -0.44 -2.28 37.11
C ALA A 713 -1.27 -1.05 37.53
N ARG A 714 -1.89 -1.16 38.70
CA ARG A 714 -2.90 -0.21 39.20
C ARG A 714 -2.53 0.40 40.54
N HIS A 715 -3.07 1.58 40.79
CA HIS A 715 -3.02 2.27 42.07
C HIS A 715 -4.37 2.92 42.41
N THR A 716 -4.79 2.81 43.67
CA THR A 716 -6.03 3.41 44.17
C THR A 716 -5.72 4.59 45.08
N PHE A 717 -6.25 5.76 44.71
CA PHE A 717 -6.24 6.98 45.52
C PHE A 717 -7.52 7.10 46.32
N GLN A 718 -7.40 7.36 47.62
CA GLN A 718 -8.56 7.71 48.46
C GLN A 718 -8.73 9.23 48.49
N ILE A 719 -9.85 9.72 47.94
CA ILE A 719 -10.18 11.14 47.85
C ILE A 719 -11.37 11.43 48.76
N GLU A 720 -11.09 12.02 49.92
CA GLU A 720 -12.13 12.43 50.88
C GLU A 720 -12.83 13.72 50.41
N LEU A 721 -14.16 13.73 50.40
CA LEU A 721 -14.94 14.91 50.03
C LEU A 721 -15.16 15.83 51.24
N PRO A 722 -15.23 17.16 51.06
CA PRO A 722 -15.50 18.09 52.16
C PRO A 722 -16.90 17.94 52.76
N ARG A 723 -17.80 17.24 52.06
CA ARG A 723 -19.19 16.93 52.44
C ARG A 723 -19.68 15.71 51.67
N SER A 724 -20.67 15.01 52.19
CA SER A 724 -21.46 14.04 51.41
C SER A 724 -22.20 14.77 50.29
N ILE A 725 -22.17 14.18 49.09
CA ILE A 725 -22.79 14.70 47.87
C ILE A 725 -23.90 13.74 47.46
N THR A 726 -25.09 14.26 47.20
CA THR A 726 -26.18 13.54 46.52
C THR A 726 -26.36 14.16 45.14
N ALA A 727 -26.27 13.37 44.08
CA ALA A 727 -26.30 13.84 42.71
C ALA A 727 -27.02 12.84 41.80
N ASN A 728 -27.54 13.34 40.67
CA ASN A 728 -27.93 12.47 39.55
C ASN A 728 -26.84 12.45 38.50
N ARG A 729 -26.09 13.56 38.36
CA ARG A 729 -25.03 13.69 37.37
C ARG A 729 -23.73 14.12 38.02
N ILE A 730 -22.65 13.45 37.65
CA ILE A 730 -21.28 13.86 38.00
C ILE A 730 -20.44 13.96 36.75
N ARG A 731 -19.52 14.92 36.70
CA ARG A 731 -18.44 14.93 35.71
C ARG A 731 -17.10 14.92 36.40
N PHE A 732 -16.34 13.85 36.18
CA PHE A 732 -14.95 13.74 36.58
C PHE A 732 -14.07 14.36 35.51
N VAL A 733 -13.19 15.28 35.87
CA VAL A 733 -12.32 16.02 34.94
C VAL A 733 -10.88 15.93 35.40
N VAL A 734 -9.95 15.63 34.49
CA VAL A 734 -8.52 15.85 34.70
C VAL A 734 -8.25 17.35 34.60
N GLU A 735 -8.12 17.98 35.76
CA GLU A 735 -8.16 19.43 35.88
C GLU A 735 -6.82 20.05 35.46
N GLU A 736 -6.86 20.96 34.50
CA GLU A 736 -5.69 21.74 34.13
C GLU A 736 -5.31 22.71 35.28
N SER A 737 -4.03 22.73 35.61
CA SER A 737 -3.49 23.63 36.62
C SER A 737 -3.29 25.02 36.00
N PRO A 738 -3.93 26.06 36.56
CA PRO A 738 -3.82 27.41 36.02
C PRO A 738 -2.42 28.03 36.20
N GLU A 739 -1.57 27.45 37.07
CA GLU A 739 -0.21 27.93 37.33
C GLU A 739 0.85 27.16 36.51
N ASP A 740 0.64 25.86 36.29
CA ASP A 740 1.57 24.97 35.60
C ASP A 740 0.82 23.75 35.02
N PRO A 741 0.50 23.74 33.72
CA PRO A 741 -0.20 22.64 33.07
C PRO A 741 0.51 21.28 33.18
N THR A 742 1.83 21.28 33.39
CA THR A 742 2.62 20.04 33.54
C THR A 742 2.47 19.42 34.94
N ALA A 743 1.91 20.16 35.90
CA ALA A 743 1.63 19.66 37.24
C ALA A 743 0.32 18.87 37.35
N SER A 744 -0.54 18.91 36.31
CA SER A 744 -1.85 18.26 36.30
C SER A 744 -1.80 16.77 36.03
N VAL A 745 -0.78 16.31 35.31
CA VAL A 745 -0.61 14.92 34.88
C VAL A 745 0.87 14.59 34.95
N ARG A 746 1.21 13.44 35.53
CA ARG A 746 2.54 12.86 35.35
C ARG A 746 2.54 12.17 33.99
N GLU A 747 3.08 12.86 33.01
CA GLU A 747 3.14 12.36 31.64
C GLU A 747 4.12 11.20 31.54
N VAL A 748 3.68 10.14 30.87
CA VAL A 748 4.52 9.11 30.28
C VAL A 748 4.51 9.36 28.78
N THR A 749 5.64 9.20 28.11
CA THR A 749 5.77 9.45 26.68
C THR A 749 6.32 8.24 25.94
N THR A 750 6.00 8.16 24.66
CA THR A 750 6.56 7.21 23.69
C THR A 750 6.92 7.94 22.40
N LEU A 751 7.55 7.26 21.45
CA LEU A 751 7.69 7.77 20.09
C LEU A 751 6.47 7.31 19.27
N ASP A 752 5.79 8.28 18.65
CA ASP A 752 4.76 7.99 17.66
C ASP A 752 5.41 7.26 16.48
N TRP A 753 4.88 6.08 16.13
CA TRP A 753 5.42 5.24 15.08
C TRP A 753 5.28 5.88 13.69
N TYR A 754 4.31 6.79 13.51
CA TYR A 754 4.03 7.44 12.23
C TYR A 754 4.90 8.69 12.01
N SER A 755 4.95 9.62 12.98
CA SER A 755 5.74 10.86 12.87
C SER A 755 7.19 10.72 13.34
N GLY A 756 7.47 9.80 14.28
CA GLY A 756 8.74 9.69 14.99
C GLY A 756 8.92 10.72 16.11
N ASP A 757 7.93 11.57 16.36
CA ASP A 757 7.94 12.56 17.43
C ASP A 757 7.51 11.96 18.78
N GLU A 758 7.89 12.62 19.87
CA GLU A 758 7.45 12.23 21.21
C GLU A 758 5.96 12.56 21.39
N ILE A 759 5.19 11.58 21.87
CA ILE A 759 3.75 11.70 22.12
C ILE A 759 3.42 11.24 23.55
N VAL A 760 2.48 11.94 24.18
CA VAL A 760 2.00 11.63 25.54
C VAL A 760 1.09 10.41 25.52
N MET A 761 1.43 9.42 26.36
CA MET A 761 0.63 8.21 26.61
C MET A 761 -0.70 8.56 27.29
N PRO A 762 -1.78 7.83 26.99
CA PRO A 762 -3.07 8.06 27.63
C PRO A 762 -3.05 7.81 29.15
N ILE A 763 -4.01 8.39 29.88
CA ILE A 763 -4.38 7.88 31.20
C ILE A 763 -5.21 6.58 31.07
N GLY A 764 -5.21 5.78 32.14
CA GLY A 764 -6.15 4.66 32.31
C GLY A 764 -6.90 4.80 33.63
N ILE A 765 -8.22 4.98 33.58
CA ILE A 765 -9.09 5.04 34.76
C ILE A 765 -9.84 3.71 34.86
N VAL A 766 -9.46 2.89 35.83
CA VAL A 766 -10.03 1.56 36.07
C VAL A 766 -11.36 1.69 36.81
N ASP A 767 -11.42 2.52 37.85
CA ASP A 767 -12.64 2.69 38.65
C ASP A 767 -12.67 4.11 39.24
N LEU A 768 -13.81 4.80 39.15
CA LEU A 768 -14.03 6.06 39.86
C LEU A 768 -14.21 5.86 41.38
N GLY A 769 -14.57 4.64 41.81
CA GLY A 769 -14.69 4.24 43.21
C GLY A 769 -15.79 5.00 43.96
N ILE A 770 -16.95 5.22 43.31
CA ILE A 770 -18.08 5.96 43.88
C ILE A 770 -19.15 4.98 44.35
N ASP A 771 -19.39 4.96 45.65
CA ASP A 771 -20.42 4.10 46.25
C ASP A 771 -21.82 4.35 45.66
N GLY A 772 -22.47 3.26 45.23
CA GLY A 772 -23.81 3.29 44.63
C GLY A 772 -23.84 3.71 43.16
N LEU A 773 -22.68 3.94 42.53
CA LEU A 773 -22.55 4.23 41.11
C LEU A 773 -21.81 3.08 40.40
N GLN A 774 -22.58 2.10 39.91
CA GLN A 774 -22.04 0.98 39.15
C GLN A 774 -22.97 0.68 37.97
N ILE A 775 -22.42 0.58 36.76
CA ILE A 775 -23.20 0.20 35.58
C ILE A 775 -23.47 -1.32 35.59
N ALA A 776 -24.61 -1.72 35.02
CA ALA A 776 -24.93 -3.13 34.86
C ALA A 776 -23.96 -3.79 33.88
N GLN A 777 -23.65 -5.07 34.11
CA GLN A 777 -22.92 -5.86 33.13
C GLN A 777 -23.78 -6.11 31.88
N PRO A 778 -23.21 -6.07 30.67
CA PRO A 778 -23.95 -6.42 29.47
C PRO A 778 -24.57 -7.82 29.56
N PRO A 779 -25.75 -8.06 28.96
CA PRO A 779 -26.28 -9.41 28.82
C PRO A 779 -25.26 -10.31 28.10
N ALA A 780 -25.19 -11.59 28.47
CA ALA A 780 -24.22 -12.53 27.89
C ALA A 780 -24.38 -12.68 26.37
N ALA A 781 -25.61 -12.63 25.87
CA ALA A 781 -25.93 -12.63 24.45
C ALA A 781 -26.30 -11.22 24.00
N VAL A 782 -25.95 -10.91 22.75
CA VAL A 782 -26.39 -9.67 22.09
C VAL A 782 -27.93 -9.62 22.09
N PRO A 783 -28.56 -8.46 22.37
CA PRO A 783 -30.01 -8.35 22.37
C PRO A 783 -30.64 -8.88 21.07
N SER A 784 -31.41 -9.98 21.17
CA SER A 784 -31.95 -10.72 20.02
C SER A 784 -33.25 -10.13 19.45
N GLY A 785 -33.54 -8.86 19.71
CA GLY A 785 -34.71 -8.18 19.19
C GLY A 785 -34.58 -7.92 17.69
N CYS A 786 -35.70 -7.92 16.96
CA CYS A 786 -35.67 -7.55 15.56
C CYS A 786 -35.48 -6.03 15.40
N ARG A 787 -34.62 -5.67 14.45
CA ARG A 787 -34.18 -4.30 14.17
C ARG A 787 -34.47 -3.95 12.72
N ASP A 788 -35.05 -2.79 12.51
CA ASP A 788 -35.40 -2.26 11.18
C ASP A 788 -34.47 -1.09 10.78
N ASP A 789 -33.46 -0.78 11.60
CA ASP A 789 -32.61 0.41 11.47
C ASP A 789 -31.20 0.09 10.95
N LEU A 790 -30.93 -1.16 10.55
CA LEU A 790 -29.60 -1.64 10.18
C LEU A 790 -29.41 -1.94 8.69
N PHE A 791 -30.47 -2.38 8.00
CA PHE A 791 -30.38 -2.90 6.63
C PHE A 791 -31.64 -2.56 5.84
N GLU A 792 -31.45 -2.09 4.61
CA GLU A 792 -32.53 -1.78 3.68
C GLU A 792 -32.26 -2.32 2.27
N VAL A 793 -33.35 -2.59 1.56
CA VAL A 793 -33.38 -3.01 0.16
C VAL A 793 -34.32 -2.08 -0.59
N ASP A 794 -33.82 -1.42 -1.64
CA ASP A 794 -34.53 -0.42 -2.44
C ASP A 794 -35.24 0.65 -1.59
N GLY A 795 -34.54 1.14 -0.56
CA GLY A 795 -35.02 2.15 0.40
C GLY A 795 -36.11 1.65 1.36
N ARG A 796 -36.30 0.32 1.47
CA ARG A 796 -37.25 -0.28 2.41
C ARG A 796 -36.49 -1.03 3.50
N PRO A 797 -36.74 -0.71 4.79
CA PRO A 797 -36.19 -1.45 5.91
C PRO A 797 -36.48 -2.94 5.85
N ILE A 798 -35.44 -3.76 6.06
CA ILE A 798 -35.56 -5.20 6.25
C ILE A 798 -35.31 -5.52 7.71
N SER A 799 -36.29 -6.16 8.35
CA SER A 799 -36.19 -6.54 9.76
C SER A 799 -35.16 -7.65 9.95
N VAL A 800 -34.11 -7.38 10.71
CA VAL A 800 -33.00 -8.30 10.97
C VAL A 800 -32.87 -8.61 12.47
N ALA A 801 -32.32 -9.76 12.80
CA ALA A 801 -32.00 -10.19 14.15
C ALA A 801 -30.50 -10.47 14.26
N LEU A 802 -29.96 -10.16 15.45
CA LEU A 802 -28.55 -10.36 15.78
C LEU A 802 -28.40 -11.59 16.69
N SER A 803 -27.33 -12.37 16.50
CA SER A 803 -27.01 -13.53 17.31
C SER A 803 -25.50 -13.64 17.50
N GLY A 804 -25.06 -13.80 18.75
CA GLY A 804 -23.67 -13.80 19.16
C GLY A 804 -23.55 -13.47 20.64
N THR A 805 -22.33 -13.42 21.16
CA THR A 805 -22.10 -13.02 22.54
C THR A 805 -21.62 -11.57 22.64
N SER A 806 -21.99 -10.91 23.72
CA SER A 806 -21.48 -9.56 24.00
C SER A 806 -19.99 -9.57 24.30
N ALA A 807 -19.45 -10.70 24.79
CA ALA A 807 -18.03 -10.90 25.04
C ALA A 807 -17.23 -10.91 23.74
N ASP A 808 -17.67 -11.66 22.72
CA ASP A 808 -16.99 -11.72 21.41
C ASP A 808 -16.94 -10.33 20.76
N LEU A 809 -18.06 -9.60 20.77
CA LEU A 809 -18.12 -8.25 20.22
C LEU A 809 -17.21 -7.25 20.96
N ARG A 810 -17.15 -7.35 22.28
CA ARG A 810 -16.27 -6.51 23.10
C ARG A 810 -14.79 -6.79 22.83
N ALA A 811 -14.42 -8.05 22.62
CA ALA A 811 -13.08 -8.48 22.24
C ALA A 811 -12.71 -8.13 20.77
N GLY A 812 -13.57 -7.39 20.05
CA GLY A 812 -13.34 -7.03 18.64
C GLY A 812 -13.71 -8.12 17.63
N GLY A 813 -14.31 -9.23 18.09
CA GLY A 813 -14.85 -10.30 17.26
C GLY A 813 -16.16 -9.92 16.58
N THR A 814 -16.84 -10.92 15.99
CA THR A 814 -18.07 -10.70 15.21
C THR A 814 -19.29 -11.38 15.81
N ALA A 815 -20.47 -10.83 15.51
CA ALA A 815 -21.76 -11.50 15.70
C ALA A 815 -22.44 -11.69 14.34
N ARG A 816 -23.43 -12.58 14.30
CA ARG A 816 -24.16 -12.92 13.08
C ARG A 816 -25.45 -12.12 12.97
N LEU A 817 -25.71 -11.61 11.78
CA LEU A 817 -26.96 -10.97 11.36
C LEU A 817 -27.76 -11.94 10.49
N THR A 818 -29.07 -12.06 10.71
CA THR A 818 -30.00 -12.80 9.84
C THR A 818 -31.32 -12.05 9.71
N THR A 819 -32.19 -12.40 8.76
CA THR A 819 -33.57 -11.87 8.77
C THR A 819 -34.32 -12.27 10.04
N CYS A 820 -35.18 -11.36 10.52
CA CYS A 820 -36.04 -11.60 11.67
C CYS A 820 -36.91 -12.85 11.44
N GLY A 821 -36.88 -13.79 12.39
CA GLY A 821 -37.62 -15.05 12.30
C GLY A 821 -37.14 -16.00 11.18
N GLY A 822 -36.00 -15.73 10.55
CA GLY A 822 -35.48 -16.53 9.43
C GLY A 822 -36.31 -16.40 8.14
N ALA A 823 -37.05 -15.30 7.98
CA ALA A 823 -37.88 -15.08 6.81
C ALA A 823 -37.01 -14.93 5.54
N PRO A 824 -37.36 -15.58 4.42
CA PRO A 824 -36.62 -15.40 3.18
C PRO A 824 -36.78 -13.97 2.65
N LEU A 825 -35.69 -13.41 2.12
CA LEU A 825 -35.69 -12.15 1.40
C LEU A 825 -36.08 -12.43 -0.06
N VAL A 826 -37.28 -12.03 -0.47
CA VAL A 826 -37.77 -12.22 -1.84
C VAL A 826 -37.41 -11.01 -2.68
N LEU A 827 -36.57 -11.19 -3.69
CA LEU A 827 -36.13 -10.14 -4.60
C LEU A 827 -36.69 -10.42 -6.01
N PRO A 828 -37.31 -9.42 -6.66
CA PRO A 828 -37.74 -9.55 -8.04
C PRO A 828 -36.53 -9.53 -8.98
N SER A 829 -36.69 -10.09 -10.18
CA SER A 829 -35.70 -9.93 -11.26
C SER A 829 -35.49 -8.46 -11.59
N GLY A 830 -34.24 -8.07 -11.83
CA GLY A 830 -33.85 -6.69 -12.14
C GLY A 830 -32.77 -6.18 -11.21
N GLU A 831 -32.49 -4.88 -11.29
CA GLU A 831 -31.53 -4.22 -10.42
C GLU A 831 -32.10 -4.06 -9.01
N VAL A 832 -31.29 -4.38 -8.00
CA VAL A 832 -31.60 -4.21 -6.58
C VAL A 832 -30.47 -3.43 -5.91
N THR A 833 -30.84 -2.44 -5.11
CA THR A 833 -29.89 -1.68 -4.28
C THR A 833 -30.05 -2.07 -2.82
N VAL A 834 -28.92 -2.38 -2.17
CA VAL A 834 -28.88 -2.68 -0.74
C VAL A 834 -28.01 -1.65 -0.01
N ARG A 835 -28.47 -1.22 1.17
CA ARG A 835 -27.73 -0.29 2.02
C ARG A 835 -27.75 -0.74 3.47
N THR A 836 -26.62 -0.54 4.14
CA THR A 836 -26.52 -0.67 5.60
C THR A 836 -26.41 0.71 6.23
N THR A 837 -26.88 0.84 7.47
CA THR A 837 -26.73 2.10 8.20
C THR A 837 -25.29 2.25 8.69
N ASP A 838 -24.81 3.50 8.77
CA ASP A 838 -23.50 3.82 9.34
C ASP A 838 -23.38 3.34 10.80
N GLY A 839 -22.29 2.64 11.10
CA GLY A 839 -22.02 2.12 12.44
C GLY A 839 -21.79 3.21 13.49
N ALA A 840 -21.38 4.42 13.09
CA ALA A 840 -21.26 5.55 14.00
C ALA A 840 -22.61 5.94 14.64
N LEU A 841 -23.72 5.67 13.96
CA LEU A 841 -25.08 5.97 14.42
C LEU A 841 -25.70 4.83 15.23
N THR A 842 -25.41 3.58 14.86
CA THR A 842 -26.10 2.40 15.40
C THR A 842 -25.27 1.61 16.41
N GLY A 843 -23.97 1.88 16.48
CA GLY A 843 -22.98 1.13 17.22
C GLY A 843 -22.51 -0.15 16.54
N PHE A 844 -23.04 -0.50 15.36
CA PHE A 844 -22.72 -1.73 14.64
C PHE A 844 -22.24 -1.45 13.22
N ASP A 845 -21.03 -1.89 12.90
CA ASP A 845 -20.62 -2.01 11.51
C ASP A 845 -21.12 -3.35 10.96
N ILE A 846 -21.74 -3.32 9.76
CA ILE A 846 -22.01 -4.52 8.97
C ILE A 846 -20.84 -4.71 8.01
N ASP A 847 -20.10 -5.80 8.17
CA ASP A 847 -18.87 -6.03 7.40
C ASP A 847 -19.07 -6.92 6.20
N GLN A 848 -19.97 -7.90 6.31
CA GLN A 848 -20.31 -8.80 5.22
C GLN A 848 -21.81 -9.09 5.19
N LEU A 849 -22.37 -9.17 3.99
CA LEU A 849 -23.70 -9.72 3.72
C LEU A 849 -23.59 -10.82 2.68
N VAL A 850 -24.24 -11.95 2.95
CA VAL A 850 -24.29 -13.12 2.06
C VAL A 850 -25.75 -13.48 1.81
N LEU A 851 -26.16 -13.44 0.55
CA LEU A 851 -27.50 -13.82 0.12
C LEU A 851 -27.41 -15.13 -0.67
N ARG A 852 -28.18 -16.15 -0.27
CA ARG A 852 -28.15 -17.48 -0.90
C ARG A 852 -29.50 -17.94 -1.42
N SER A 853 -29.52 -18.37 -2.67
CA SER A 853 -30.68 -18.97 -3.33
C SER A 853 -30.30 -20.32 -3.93
N ALA A 854 -31.16 -21.31 -3.71
CA ALA A 854 -31.01 -22.64 -4.28
C ALA A 854 -31.37 -22.65 -5.77
N ALA A 855 -30.97 -23.73 -6.46
CA ALA A 855 -31.58 -24.11 -7.72
C ALA A 855 -33.12 -24.16 -7.57
N GLY A 856 -33.84 -23.61 -8.55
CA GLY A 856 -35.28 -23.40 -8.55
C GLY A 856 -35.75 -22.12 -7.86
N GLY A 857 -34.84 -21.29 -7.34
CA GLY A 857 -35.13 -19.94 -6.84
C GLY A 857 -35.69 -19.86 -5.41
N ALA A 858 -35.67 -20.96 -4.65
CA ALA A 858 -36.01 -20.97 -3.24
C ALA A 858 -34.83 -20.49 -2.38
N ALA A 859 -35.09 -20.00 -1.17
CA ALA A 859 -34.02 -19.71 -0.22
C ALA A 859 -33.32 -21.01 0.21
N GLU A 860 -31.99 -21.02 0.14
CA GLU A 860 -31.12 -22.09 0.63
C GLU A 860 -30.71 -21.83 2.09
N PRO A 861 -30.32 -22.82 2.92
CA PRO A 861 -29.67 -22.53 4.21
C PRO A 861 -28.57 -21.47 4.10
N ALA A 862 -28.56 -20.53 5.05
CA ALA A 862 -27.66 -19.38 5.00
C ALA A 862 -26.17 -19.68 5.23
N ALA A 863 -25.80 -20.95 5.50
CA ALA A 863 -24.45 -21.36 5.85
C ALA A 863 -24.09 -22.72 5.23
N GLY A 864 -22.79 -22.92 4.97
CA GLY A 864 -22.22 -24.13 4.37
C GLY A 864 -21.70 -23.89 2.94
N PRO A 865 -20.97 -24.86 2.37
CA PRO A 865 -20.34 -24.70 1.07
C PRO A 865 -21.35 -24.71 -0.08
N MET A 866 -20.93 -24.17 -1.24
CA MET A 866 -21.72 -24.19 -2.48
C MET A 866 -21.69 -25.57 -3.17
N VAL A 867 -20.66 -26.36 -2.90
CA VAL A 867 -20.47 -27.73 -3.42
C VAL A 867 -20.44 -28.69 -2.23
N ASP A 868 -21.12 -29.84 -2.36
CA ASP A 868 -21.11 -30.88 -1.33
C ASP A 868 -19.74 -31.58 -1.30
N GLY A 869 -19.08 -31.56 -0.13
CA GLY A 869 -17.78 -32.20 0.07
C GLY A 869 -17.77 -33.71 -0.21
N ALA A 870 -18.94 -34.38 -0.16
CA ALA A 870 -19.05 -35.80 -0.52
C ALA A 870 -18.76 -36.08 -2.01
N LEU A 871 -18.92 -35.09 -2.90
CA LEU A 871 -18.55 -35.20 -4.31
C LEU A 871 -17.03 -35.17 -4.49
N SER A 872 -16.33 -34.41 -3.62
CA SER A 872 -14.87 -34.34 -3.62
C SER A 872 -14.20 -35.65 -3.22
N GLU A 873 -14.87 -36.52 -2.45
CA GLU A 873 -14.37 -37.88 -2.14
C GLU A 873 -14.40 -38.84 -3.35
N GLN A 874 -15.17 -38.52 -4.40
CA GLN A 874 -15.34 -39.37 -5.59
C GLN A 874 -14.38 -39.01 -6.74
N ARG A 875 -13.31 -38.26 -6.45
CA ARG A 875 -12.34 -37.82 -7.44
C ARG A 875 -11.61 -38.97 -8.12
N PRO A 876 -11.43 -38.90 -9.45
CA PRO A 876 -10.51 -39.78 -10.14
C PRO A 876 -9.11 -39.68 -9.52
N SER A 877 -8.37 -40.77 -9.43
CA SER A 877 -6.99 -40.71 -8.92
C SER A 877 -6.07 -40.02 -9.93
N ALA A 878 -5.19 -39.12 -9.48
CA ALA A 878 -4.08 -38.58 -10.27
C ALA A 878 -2.76 -38.96 -9.60
N THR A 879 -1.95 -39.79 -10.26
CA THR A 879 -0.66 -40.24 -9.72
C THR A 879 0.48 -39.79 -10.62
N ILE A 880 1.44 -39.06 -10.06
CA ILE A 880 2.65 -38.65 -10.78
C ILE A 880 3.55 -39.89 -10.98
N VAL A 881 3.93 -40.16 -12.22
CA VAL A 881 4.76 -41.30 -12.63
C VAL A 881 6.21 -40.87 -12.88
N ASP A 882 6.38 -39.69 -13.47
CA ASP A 882 7.69 -39.08 -13.76
C ASP A 882 7.57 -37.56 -13.66
N GLU A 883 8.57 -36.93 -13.07
CA GLU A 883 8.63 -35.48 -12.87
C GLU A 883 10.04 -34.97 -13.10
N THR A 884 10.13 -33.92 -13.91
CA THR A 884 11.32 -33.09 -14.05
C THR A 884 10.91 -31.63 -13.95
N ARG A 885 11.90 -30.73 -13.85
CA ARG A 885 11.67 -29.27 -13.87
C ARG A 885 10.89 -28.75 -15.09
N THR A 886 10.78 -29.54 -16.16
CA THR A 886 10.15 -29.11 -17.44
C THR A 886 9.19 -30.13 -18.03
N SER A 887 8.89 -31.21 -17.33
CA SER A 887 7.96 -32.24 -17.80
C SER A 887 7.34 -33.01 -16.65
N LEU A 888 6.09 -33.43 -16.82
CA LEU A 888 5.37 -34.29 -15.89
C LEU A 888 4.60 -35.37 -16.65
N SER A 889 4.58 -36.59 -16.10
CA SER A 889 3.73 -37.68 -16.59
C SER A 889 2.79 -38.12 -15.47
N VAL A 890 1.48 -38.10 -15.72
CA VAL A 890 0.44 -38.38 -14.73
C VAL A 890 -0.44 -39.53 -15.21
N ASP A 891 -0.61 -40.55 -14.39
CA ASP A 891 -1.61 -41.60 -14.58
C ASP A 891 -2.93 -41.16 -13.95
N LEU A 892 -3.97 -41.06 -14.78
CA LEU A 892 -5.32 -40.73 -14.36
C LEU A 892 -6.18 -41.99 -14.25
N GLY A 893 -6.99 -42.05 -13.20
CA GLY A 893 -8.01 -43.08 -13.01
C GLY A 893 -9.16 -43.00 -14.03
N GLU A 894 -10.09 -43.95 -13.93
CA GLU A 894 -11.35 -43.91 -14.68
C GLU A 894 -12.20 -42.71 -14.25
N ARG A 895 -12.90 -42.10 -15.21
CA ARG A 895 -13.67 -40.86 -15.04
C ARG A 895 -15.08 -41.07 -15.59
N SER A 896 -16.09 -40.91 -14.76
CA SER A 896 -17.51 -41.02 -15.15
C SER A 896 -18.02 -39.79 -15.90
N GLU A 897 -17.35 -38.64 -15.75
CA GLU A 897 -17.69 -37.36 -16.35
C GLU A 897 -16.43 -36.57 -16.75
N PRO A 898 -16.54 -35.46 -17.49
CA PRO A 898 -15.41 -34.56 -17.71
C PRO A 898 -14.77 -34.13 -16.39
N THR A 899 -13.44 -34.08 -16.34
CA THR A 899 -12.68 -33.83 -15.12
C THR A 899 -11.53 -32.88 -15.42
N TRP A 900 -11.37 -31.84 -14.60
CA TRP A 900 -10.19 -30.99 -14.61
C TRP A 900 -8.97 -31.77 -14.16
N LEU A 901 -7.90 -31.76 -14.96
CA LEU A 901 -6.56 -31.99 -14.48
C LEU A 901 -5.93 -30.63 -14.16
N ILE A 902 -5.60 -30.44 -12.89
CA ILE A 902 -5.08 -29.19 -12.36
C ILE A 902 -3.60 -29.36 -12.06
N LEU A 903 -2.77 -28.55 -12.71
CA LEU A 903 -1.40 -28.29 -12.29
C LEU A 903 -1.42 -26.99 -11.50
N GLY A 904 -1.39 -27.11 -10.18
CA GLY A 904 -1.46 -26.01 -9.21
C GLY A 904 -0.21 -25.11 -9.22
N GLN A 905 0.43 -24.85 -10.35
CA GLN A 905 1.46 -23.84 -10.55
C GLN A 905 0.86 -22.63 -11.27
N SER A 906 1.49 -21.46 -11.20
CA SER A 906 1.03 -20.24 -11.87
C SER A 906 0.65 -20.49 -13.34
N HIS A 907 -0.56 -20.06 -13.71
CA HIS A 907 -1.10 -20.15 -15.07
C HIS A 907 -0.12 -19.58 -16.08
N ASN A 908 0.23 -20.39 -17.09
CA ASN A 908 1.20 -19.99 -18.09
C ASN A 908 1.05 -20.79 -19.38
N LEU A 909 0.91 -20.08 -20.51
CA LEU A 909 0.78 -20.65 -21.85
C LEU A 909 2.03 -21.43 -22.32
N GLY A 910 3.13 -21.39 -21.57
CA GLY A 910 4.31 -22.22 -21.82
C GLY A 910 4.10 -23.72 -21.53
N TRP A 911 3.13 -24.05 -20.67
CA TRP A 911 2.74 -25.43 -20.40
C TRP A 911 1.81 -25.97 -21.48
N THR A 912 2.06 -27.19 -21.94
CA THR A 912 1.19 -27.94 -22.86
C THR A 912 0.91 -29.32 -22.30
N ALA A 913 -0.29 -29.84 -22.47
CA ALA A 913 -0.67 -31.18 -22.02
C ALA A 913 -1.21 -32.04 -23.16
N SER A 914 -0.99 -33.36 -23.08
CA SER A 914 -1.54 -34.32 -24.03
C SER A 914 -2.00 -35.59 -23.33
N VAL A 915 -3.16 -36.12 -23.71
CA VAL A 915 -3.70 -37.39 -23.19
C VAL A 915 -3.56 -38.47 -24.26
N ASP A 916 -2.85 -39.55 -23.94
CA ASP A 916 -2.56 -40.65 -24.87
C ASP A 916 -2.06 -40.19 -26.27
N GLY A 917 -1.30 -39.08 -26.30
CA GLY A 917 -0.74 -38.46 -27.51
C GLY A 917 -1.66 -37.48 -28.24
N THR A 918 -2.86 -37.22 -27.74
CA THR A 918 -3.79 -36.20 -28.25
C THR A 918 -3.61 -34.91 -27.46
N ASP A 919 -3.39 -33.80 -28.16
CA ASP A 919 -3.23 -32.47 -27.56
C ASP A 919 -4.51 -32.02 -26.85
N LEU A 920 -4.38 -31.51 -25.62
CA LEU A 920 -5.48 -30.98 -24.81
C LEU A 920 -5.70 -29.47 -25.01
N GLY A 921 -4.85 -28.81 -25.81
CA GLY A 921 -4.94 -27.38 -26.07
C GLY A 921 -4.23 -26.52 -25.01
N GLU A 922 -4.51 -25.21 -25.06
CA GLU A 922 -3.92 -24.24 -24.13
C GLU A 922 -4.47 -24.45 -22.71
N PRO A 923 -3.63 -24.25 -21.66
CA PRO A 923 -4.11 -24.30 -20.29
C PRO A 923 -5.10 -23.16 -20.01
N VAL A 924 -6.15 -23.49 -19.28
CA VAL A 924 -7.14 -22.53 -18.79
C VAL A 924 -6.82 -22.13 -17.36
N LEU A 925 -7.15 -20.90 -16.96
CA LEU A 925 -7.01 -20.44 -15.59
C LEU A 925 -8.08 -21.10 -14.71
N VAL A 926 -7.65 -21.88 -13.72
CA VAL A 926 -8.53 -22.53 -12.74
C VAL A 926 -8.06 -22.24 -11.32
N ASN A 927 -8.97 -22.29 -10.35
CA ASN A 927 -8.69 -22.08 -8.91
C ASN A 927 -7.97 -20.76 -8.61
N GLY A 928 -8.25 -19.72 -9.40
CA GLY A 928 -7.71 -18.39 -9.21
C GLY A 928 -6.26 -18.18 -9.68
N PHE A 929 -5.48 -19.22 -9.90
CA PHE A 929 -4.06 -19.06 -10.28
C PHE A 929 -3.46 -20.20 -11.12
N ALA A 930 -4.11 -21.36 -11.17
CA ALA A 930 -3.51 -22.62 -11.64
C ALA A 930 -3.72 -22.85 -13.14
N ASN A 931 -2.95 -23.81 -13.69
CA ASN A 931 -3.18 -24.33 -15.04
C ASN A 931 -4.19 -25.47 -14.96
N GLY A 932 -5.22 -25.44 -15.81
CA GLY A 932 -6.23 -26.48 -15.92
C GLY A 932 -6.40 -26.98 -17.35
N TRP A 933 -6.62 -28.29 -17.49
CA TRP A 933 -7.09 -28.91 -18.74
C TRP A 933 -8.32 -29.76 -18.45
N LEU A 934 -9.40 -29.54 -19.20
CA LEU A 934 -10.60 -30.36 -19.07
C LEU A 934 -10.41 -31.66 -19.86
N ILE A 935 -10.47 -32.79 -19.16
CA ILE A 935 -10.27 -34.12 -19.74
C ILE A 935 -11.63 -34.81 -19.85
N PRO A 936 -12.01 -35.35 -21.03
CA PRO A 936 -13.26 -36.06 -21.19
C PRO A 936 -13.40 -37.29 -20.28
N ALA A 937 -14.66 -37.65 -20.00
CA ALA A 937 -15.02 -38.92 -19.37
C ALA A 937 -14.42 -40.11 -20.15
N GLY A 938 -13.99 -41.14 -19.43
CA GLY A 938 -13.39 -42.32 -20.06
C GLY A 938 -12.56 -43.17 -19.11
N GLN A 939 -11.91 -44.18 -19.69
CA GLN A 939 -11.03 -45.08 -18.94
C GLN A 939 -9.77 -44.37 -18.45
N ALA A 940 -9.03 -45.07 -17.58
CA ALA A 940 -7.71 -44.64 -17.14
C ALA A 940 -6.82 -44.28 -18.33
N ALA A 941 -6.09 -43.16 -18.23
CA ALA A 941 -5.31 -42.58 -19.32
C ALA A 941 -4.04 -41.95 -18.77
N ARG A 942 -3.02 -41.81 -19.62
CA ARG A 942 -1.78 -41.11 -19.24
C ARG A 942 -1.76 -39.72 -19.85
N VAL A 943 -1.46 -38.72 -19.02
CA VAL A 943 -1.29 -37.34 -19.42
C VAL A 943 0.18 -36.95 -19.34
N GLU A 944 0.69 -36.36 -20.42
CA GLU A 944 2.04 -35.84 -20.52
C GLU A 944 1.98 -34.32 -20.59
N MET A 945 2.55 -33.64 -19.60
CA MET A 945 2.67 -32.19 -19.49
C MET A 945 4.11 -31.75 -19.74
N ARG A 946 4.31 -30.67 -20.50
CA ARG A 946 5.65 -30.19 -20.89
C ARG A 946 5.74 -28.67 -20.91
N TRP A 947 6.87 -28.15 -20.41
CA TRP A 947 7.24 -26.74 -20.52
C TRP A 947 7.96 -26.49 -21.85
N THR A 948 7.22 -26.03 -22.85
CA THR A 948 7.73 -25.88 -24.22
C THR A 948 8.79 -24.77 -24.41
N PRO A 949 8.79 -23.63 -23.65
CA PRO A 949 9.81 -22.59 -23.80
C PRO A 949 11.24 -23.07 -23.53
N GLN A 950 11.43 -24.13 -22.74
CA GLN A 950 12.77 -24.68 -22.47
C GLN A 950 13.51 -25.05 -23.76
N ARG A 951 12.79 -25.43 -24.81
CA ARG A 951 13.41 -25.77 -26.11
C ARG A 951 14.18 -24.59 -26.70
N VAL A 952 13.63 -23.38 -26.60
CA VAL A 952 14.28 -22.16 -27.12
C VAL A 952 15.51 -21.83 -26.30
N VAL A 953 15.41 -21.92 -24.97
CA VAL A 953 16.53 -21.71 -24.04
C VAL A 953 17.67 -22.69 -24.33
N ASN A 954 17.36 -23.98 -24.51
CA ASN A 954 18.36 -24.99 -24.83
C ASN A 954 19.10 -24.69 -26.16
N ILE A 955 18.38 -24.22 -27.19
CA ILE A 955 18.98 -23.80 -28.47
C ILE A 955 19.88 -22.57 -28.28
N ALA A 956 19.42 -21.58 -27.51
CA ALA A 956 20.18 -20.36 -27.23
C ALA A 956 21.46 -20.65 -26.44
N LEU A 957 21.39 -21.51 -25.43
CA LEU A 957 22.55 -21.98 -24.67
C LEU A 957 23.54 -22.72 -25.57
N GLY A 958 23.07 -23.66 -26.40
CA GLY A 958 23.90 -24.35 -27.37
C GLY A 958 24.59 -23.39 -28.35
N THR A 959 23.85 -22.40 -28.86
CA THR A 959 24.40 -21.36 -29.75
C THR A 959 25.45 -20.49 -29.04
N THR A 960 25.22 -20.17 -27.77
CA THR A 960 26.16 -19.41 -26.93
C THR A 960 27.45 -20.18 -26.72
N VAL A 961 27.37 -21.47 -26.39
CA VAL A 961 28.54 -22.34 -26.23
C VAL A 961 29.33 -22.40 -27.54
N VAL A 962 28.67 -22.54 -28.68
CA VAL A 962 29.32 -22.50 -30.01
C VAL A 962 29.97 -21.14 -30.28
N GLY A 963 29.29 -20.04 -29.95
CA GLY A 963 29.82 -18.68 -30.09
C GLY A 963 31.06 -18.43 -29.23
N VAL A 964 31.04 -18.86 -27.97
CA VAL A 964 32.20 -18.79 -27.06
C VAL A 964 33.35 -19.63 -27.59
N ALA A 965 33.08 -20.87 -28.00
CA ALA A 965 34.10 -21.75 -28.59
C ALA A 965 34.71 -21.15 -29.86
N LEU A 966 33.90 -20.52 -30.73
CA LEU A 966 34.36 -19.84 -31.94
C LEU A 966 35.21 -18.62 -31.62
N THR A 967 34.79 -17.78 -30.66
CA THR A 967 35.57 -16.61 -30.23
C THR A 967 36.90 -17.04 -29.63
N LEU A 968 36.91 -18.05 -28.75
CA LEU A 968 38.13 -18.62 -28.20
C LEU A 968 39.02 -19.19 -29.31
N PHE A 969 38.43 -19.94 -30.26
CA PHE A 969 39.16 -20.44 -31.42
C PHE A 969 39.78 -19.32 -32.24
N LEU A 970 39.06 -18.23 -32.51
CA LEU A 970 39.58 -17.07 -33.25
C LEU A 970 40.66 -16.32 -32.48
N ALA A 971 40.53 -16.18 -31.16
CA ALA A 971 41.52 -15.54 -30.29
C ALA A 971 42.81 -16.39 -30.16
N LEU A 972 42.67 -17.71 -30.06
CA LEU A 972 43.78 -18.68 -29.96
C LEU A 972 44.41 -19.00 -31.32
N ARG A 973 43.65 -18.83 -32.41
CA ARG A 973 44.17 -18.92 -33.76
C ARG A 973 45.15 -17.77 -33.94
N ARG A 974 46.43 -18.04 -33.69
CA ARG A 974 47.52 -17.14 -34.06
C ARG A 974 47.28 -16.72 -35.51
N PRO A 975 47.04 -15.44 -35.81
CA PRO A 975 47.10 -15.00 -37.20
C PRO A 975 48.44 -15.49 -37.73
N ARG A 976 48.43 -16.19 -38.88
CA ARG A 976 49.68 -16.51 -39.59
C ARG A 976 50.41 -15.18 -39.71
N THR A 977 51.52 -15.07 -39.01
CA THR A 977 52.40 -13.91 -39.02
C THR A 977 52.80 -13.65 -40.46
N ALA A 978 52.13 -12.72 -41.13
CA ALA A 978 52.84 -11.74 -41.94
C ALA A 978 53.56 -10.82 -40.95
N ALA A 979 54.59 -11.35 -40.31
CA ALA A 979 55.51 -10.56 -39.50
C ALA A 979 56.40 -9.80 -40.47
N THR A 980 55.90 -8.69 -41.01
CA THR A 980 56.72 -7.49 -41.04
C THR A 980 56.46 -6.80 -39.72
N SER A 981 57.46 -6.80 -38.83
CA SER A 981 57.39 -5.96 -37.64
C SER A 981 57.07 -4.53 -38.10
N PRO A 982 56.06 -3.83 -37.54
CA PRO A 982 55.76 -2.45 -37.93
C PRO A 982 56.94 -1.49 -37.73
N ALA A 983 57.95 -1.90 -36.96
CA ALA A 983 59.19 -1.20 -36.77
C ALA A 983 60.09 -1.13 -38.04
N ASP A 984 59.86 -1.99 -39.04
CA ASP A 984 60.67 -2.07 -40.26
C ASP A 984 59.99 -1.43 -41.50
N ASP A 985 58.78 -0.86 -41.35
CA ASP A 985 58.12 -0.08 -42.41
C ASP A 985 58.51 1.40 -42.29
N PRO A 986 59.23 1.99 -43.27
CA PRO A 986 59.65 3.39 -43.22
C PRO A 986 58.48 4.39 -43.27
N THR A 987 57.24 3.92 -43.52
CA THR A 987 56.02 4.73 -43.47
C THR A 987 55.23 4.57 -42.17
N TRP A 988 55.62 3.63 -41.30
CA TRP A 988 54.98 3.45 -40.01
C TRP A 988 55.40 4.56 -39.06
N VAL A 989 54.48 5.52 -38.88
CA VAL A 989 54.59 6.54 -37.84
C VAL A 989 53.99 5.94 -36.56
N PRO A 990 54.77 5.82 -35.48
CA PRO A 990 54.28 5.39 -34.17
C PRO A 990 52.99 6.15 -33.81
N LEU A 991 52.03 5.51 -33.14
CA LEU A 991 50.73 6.12 -32.81
C LEU A 991 50.89 7.47 -32.08
N ASP A 992 51.97 7.60 -31.32
CA ASP A 992 52.49 8.78 -30.62
C ASP A 992 53.02 9.91 -31.51
N ARG A 993 53.31 9.65 -32.78
CA ARG A 993 53.83 10.62 -33.76
C ARG A 993 52.84 11.00 -34.86
N ARG A 994 51.59 10.49 -34.81
CA ARG A 994 50.54 10.90 -35.75
C ARG A 994 50.10 12.35 -35.47
N PRO A 995 49.87 13.21 -36.49
CA PRO A 995 49.45 14.61 -36.30
C PRO A 995 48.18 14.81 -35.46
N SER A 996 47.37 13.75 -35.29
CA SER A 996 46.08 13.78 -34.61
C SER A 996 46.11 13.34 -33.14
N MET A 997 47.23 12.88 -32.58
CA MET A 997 47.34 12.45 -31.17
C MET A 997 48.63 13.01 -30.55
N PRO A 998 48.59 14.14 -29.82
CA PRO A 998 49.80 14.81 -29.34
C PRO A 998 50.22 14.35 -27.94
N GLN A 999 51.52 14.10 -27.76
CA GLN A 999 52.14 13.60 -26.51
C GLN A 999 52.56 14.67 -25.47
N ALA A 1000 52.12 15.93 -25.54
CA ALA A 1000 52.51 16.91 -24.50
C ALA A 1000 51.54 18.07 -24.29
N PHE A 1001 51.37 18.45 -23.02
CA PHE A 1001 50.74 19.69 -22.57
C PHE A 1001 51.50 20.90 -23.15
N SER A 1002 50.93 21.58 -24.14
CA SER A 1002 51.52 22.75 -24.79
C SER A 1002 50.67 23.99 -24.55
N MET A 1003 51.26 25.02 -23.93
CA MET A 1003 50.60 26.31 -23.71
C MET A 1003 50.12 26.96 -25.01
N ASP A 1004 50.80 26.69 -26.12
CA ASP A 1004 50.40 27.16 -27.43
C ASP A 1004 49.11 26.52 -27.92
N ARG A 1005 48.84 25.25 -27.58
CA ARG A 1005 47.56 24.61 -27.94
C ARG A 1005 46.41 25.09 -27.07
N ILE A 1006 46.64 25.37 -25.80
CA ILE A 1006 45.60 25.93 -24.92
C ILE A 1006 45.22 27.35 -25.37
N ARG A 1007 46.21 28.14 -25.79
CA ARG A 1007 46.01 29.55 -26.16
C ARG A 1007 45.50 29.78 -27.57
N ARG A 1008 45.65 28.83 -28.50
CA ARG A 1008 45.25 29.03 -29.90
C ARG A 1008 44.95 27.75 -30.68
N PHE A 1009 44.04 27.85 -31.64
CA PHE A 1009 43.83 26.82 -32.66
C PHE A 1009 44.98 26.81 -33.69
N ALA A 1010 45.20 25.65 -34.32
CA ALA A 1010 46.21 25.43 -35.35
C ALA A 1010 45.54 25.16 -36.71
N GLY A 1011 46.03 25.80 -37.77
CA GLY A 1011 45.52 25.65 -39.14
C GLY A 1011 44.96 26.95 -39.75
N PRO A 1012 44.50 26.89 -41.01
CA PRO A 1012 43.89 28.03 -41.70
C PRO A 1012 42.52 28.40 -41.11
N GLN A 1013 42.03 29.60 -41.43
CA GLN A 1013 40.72 30.04 -40.95
C GLN A 1013 39.61 29.08 -41.40
N PRO A 1014 38.69 28.66 -40.51
CA PRO A 1014 37.58 27.78 -40.86
C PRO A 1014 36.71 28.34 -42.00
N SER A 1015 36.15 27.45 -42.83
CA SER A 1015 35.27 27.83 -43.94
C SER A 1015 33.96 28.45 -43.45
N ARG A 1016 33.31 29.28 -44.30
CA ARG A 1016 31.97 29.81 -43.99
C ARG A 1016 30.95 28.71 -43.72
N PHE A 1017 31.07 27.58 -44.42
CA PHE A 1017 30.24 26.40 -44.20
C PHE A 1017 30.42 25.81 -42.80
N ALA A 1018 31.66 25.68 -42.31
CA ALA A 1018 31.92 25.21 -40.94
C ALA A 1018 31.31 26.13 -39.88
N VAL A 1019 31.30 27.46 -40.11
CA VAL A 1019 30.65 28.43 -39.22
C VAL A 1019 29.13 28.30 -39.26
N VAL A 1020 28.54 28.26 -40.46
CA VAL A 1020 27.09 28.18 -40.67
C VAL A 1020 26.51 26.85 -40.19
N LEU A 1021 27.31 25.78 -40.13
CA LEU A 1021 26.87 24.50 -39.56
C LEU A 1021 27.07 24.44 -38.05
N THR A 1022 28.26 24.76 -37.57
CA THR A 1022 28.64 24.53 -36.16
C THR A 1022 27.92 25.46 -35.21
N VAL A 1023 27.75 26.75 -35.56
CA VAL A 1023 27.13 27.73 -34.65
C VAL A 1023 25.63 27.42 -34.44
N PRO A 1024 24.80 27.22 -35.48
CA PRO A 1024 23.41 26.84 -35.30
C PRO A 1024 23.25 25.45 -34.69
N ALA A 1025 24.08 24.47 -35.06
CA ALA A 1025 24.03 23.15 -34.44
C ALA A 1025 24.31 23.21 -32.93
N THR A 1026 25.30 24.02 -32.52
CA THR A 1026 25.62 24.22 -31.11
C THR A 1026 24.50 24.96 -30.36
N LEU A 1027 23.86 25.95 -31.01
CA LEU A 1027 22.69 26.64 -30.45
C LEU A 1027 21.53 25.67 -30.22
N VAL A 1028 21.18 24.89 -31.25
CA VAL A 1028 20.06 23.94 -31.22
C VAL A 1028 20.32 22.84 -30.20
N LEU A 1029 21.51 22.23 -30.22
CA LEU A 1029 21.86 21.16 -29.28
C LEU A 1029 21.98 21.70 -27.84
N GLY A 1030 22.64 22.83 -27.63
CA GLY A 1030 22.75 23.44 -26.30
C GLY A 1030 21.39 23.85 -25.73
N TRP A 1031 20.50 24.38 -26.56
CA TRP A 1031 19.11 24.65 -26.17
C TRP A 1031 18.39 23.34 -25.82
N ALA A 1032 18.39 22.35 -26.72
CA ALA A 1032 17.63 21.12 -26.56
C ALA A 1032 18.06 20.23 -25.38
N PHE A 1033 19.33 20.31 -24.96
CA PHE A 1033 19.91 19.49 -23.90
C PHE A 1033 20.14 20.22 -22.57
N ILE A 1034 20.31 21.55 -22.56
CA ILE A 1034 20.68 22.31 -21.36
C ILE A 1034 19.68 23.44 -21.08
N GLY A 1035 19.27 24.15 -22.13
CA GLY A 1035 18.28 25.23 -22.08
C GLY A 1035 18.70 26.47 -22.88
N PRO A 1036 17.77 27.42 -23.11
CA PRO A 1036 18.00 28.55 -24.01
C PRO A 1036 19.25 29.40 -23.66
N PRO A 1037 19.50 29.79 -22.39
CA PRO A 1037 20.67 30.58 -22.04
C PRO A 1037 21.99 29.86 -22.33
N ALA A 1038 22.07 28.57 -22.03
CA ALA A 1038 23.26 27.76 -22.27
C ALA A 1038 23.51 27.55 -23.77
N GLY A 1039 22.45 27.33 -24.57
CA GLY A 1039 22.54 27.25 -26.03
C GLY A 1039 23.13 28.52 -26.63
N LEU A 1040 22.68 29.70 -26.18
CA LEU A 1040 23.24 30.99 -26.61
C LEU A 1040 24.72 31.14 -26.24
N VAL A 1041 25.11 30.80 -25.01
CA VAL A 1041 26.51 30.87 -24.56
C VAL A 1041 27.40 29.94 -25.38
N LEU A 1042 26.98 28.69 -25.62
CA LEU A 1042 27.74 27.74 -26.42
C LEU A 1042 27.85 28.19 -27.89
N ALA A 1043 26.78 28.72 -28.48
CA ALA A 1043 26.78 29.24 -29.84
C ALA A 1043 27.70 30.46 -30.00
N LEU A 1044 27.68 31.39 -29.03
CA LEU A 1044 28.59 32.53 -28.98
C LEU A 1044 30.04 32.06 -28.83
N ALA A 1045 30.30 31.11 -27.93
CA ALA A 1045 31.62 30.52 -27.75
C ALA A 1045 32.13 29.86 -29.05
N ALA A 1046 31.27 29.10 -29.75
CA ALA A 1046 31.58 28.50 -31.05
C ALA A 1046 31.89 29.58 -32.10
N ALA A 1047 31.05 30.61 -32.23
CA ALA A 1047 31.22 31.68 -33.20
C ALA A 1047 32.53 32.45 -32.99
N VAL A 1048 32.83 32.81 -31.74
CA VAL A 1048 34.08 33.50 -31.36
C VAL A 1048 35.29 32.60 -31.61
N CYS A 1049 35.23 31.32 -31.23
CA CYS A 1049 36.36 30.39 -31.39
C CYS A 1049 36.62 29.96 -32.85
N LEU A 1050 35.60 29.94 -33.71
CA LEU A 1050 35.76 29.73 -35.15
C LEU A 1050 36.31 30.96 -35.88
N ARG A 1051 36.11 32.16 -35.32
CA ARG A 1051 36.57 33.42 -35.94
C ARG A 1051 37.93 33.88 -35.44
N VAL A 1052 38.20 33.70 -34.15
CA VAL A 1052 39.36 34.23 -33.44
C VAL A 1052 40.27 33.09 -33.00
N ARG A 1053 41.40 32.94 -33.70
CA ARG A 1053 42.38 31.86 -33.44
C ARG A 1053 42.83 31.78 -31.98
N ARG A 1054 42.94 32.92 -31.28
CA ARG A 1054 43.40 33.04 -29.88
C ARG A 1054 42.28 32.86 -28.83
N ALA A 1055 41.03 32.60 -29.25
CA ALA A 1055 39.89 32.46 -28.34
C ALA A 1055 39.69 31.06 -27.76
N ARG A 1056 40.55 30.09 -28.12
CA ARG A 1056 40.51 28.72 -27.60
C ARG A 1056 40.46 28.58 -26.05
N PRO A 1057 41.03 29.50 -25.24
CA PRO A 1057 40.86 29.46 -23.78
C PRO A 1057 39.40 29.51 -23.31
N ILE A 1058 38.48 30.08 -24.10
CA ILE A 1058 37.04 30.07 -23.78
C ILE A 1058 36.53 28.64 -23.64
N LEU A 1059 37.00 27.71 -24.49
CA LEU A 1059 36.58 26.31 -24.48
C LEU A 1059 37.45 25.45 -23.54
N THR A 1060 38.78 25.62 -23.63
CA THR A 1060 39.75 24.79 -22.88
C THR A 1060 39.88 25.13 -21.40
N VAL A 1061 39.66 26.41 -21.02
CA VAL A 1061 39.75 26.89 -19.63
C VAL A 1061 38.38 27.31 -19.11
N GLY A 1062 37.55 27.93 -19.95
CA GLY A 1062 36.22 28.40 -19.53
C GLY A 1062 35.34 27.28 -18.99
N GLY A 1063 35.32 26.11 -19.64
CA GLY A 1063 34.61 24.94 -19.12
C GLY A 1063 35.13 24.49 -17.74
N LEU A 1064 36.46 24.45 -17.56
CA LEU A 1064 37.08 24.09 -16.27
C LEU A 1064 36.78 25.11 -15.17
N VAL A 1065 36.76 26.41 -15.48
CA VAL A 1065 36.46 27.48 -14.51
C VAL A 1065 35.01 27.40 -14.07
N VAL A 1066 34.07 27.21 -15.02
CA VAL A 1066 32.65 27.04 -14.70
C VAL A 1066 32.47 25.78 -13.83
N PHE A 1067 33.09 24.66 -14.19
CA PHE A 1067 33.03 23.43 -13.40
C PHE A 1067 33.61 23.61 -12.00
N ALA A 1068 34.79 24.22 -11.87
CA ALA A 1068 35.41 24.49 -10.58
C ALA A 1068 34.57 25.44 -9.72
N GLY A 1069 33.91 26.43 -10.32
CA GLY A 1069 32.94 27.29 -9.64
C GLY A 1069 31.73 26.53 -9.12
N CYS A 1070 31.22 25.56 -9.89
CA CYS A 1070 30.13 24.68 -9.45
C CYS A 1070 30.56 23.80 -8.26
N VAL A 1071 31.70 23.13 -8.37
CA VAL A 1071 32.27 22.31 -7.28
C VAL A 1071 32.52 23.17 -6.04
N GLY A 1072 33.10 24.36 -6.21
CA GLY A 1072 33.34 25.29 -5.11
C GLY A 1072 32.04 25.73 -4.43
N TRP A 1073 30.99 26.02 -5.20
CA TRP A 1073 29.68 26.34 -4.65
C TRP A 1073 29.08 25.17 -3.86
N VAL A 1074 29.13 23.94 -4.40
CA VAL A 1074 28.66 22.72 -3.70
C VAL A 1074 29.41 22.53 -2.38
N VAL A 1075 30.74 22.64 -2.40
CA VAL A 1075 31.58 22.50 -1.20
C VAL A 1075 31.25 23.59 -0.17
N VAL A 1076 31.13 24.85 -0.60
CA VAL A 1076 30.76 25.96 0.29
C VAL A 1076 29.40 25.72 0.92
N GLN A 1077 28.39 25.37 0.13
CA GLN A 1077 27.06 25.07 0.64
C GLN A 1077 27.07 23.89 1.62
N GLN A 1078 27.74 22.80 1.28
CA GLN A 1078 27.87 21.65 2.18
C GLN A 1078 28.55 22.01 3.51
N LEU A 1079 29.62 22.81 3.48
CA LEU A 1079 30.36 23.22 4.68
C LEU A 1079 29.56 24.17 5.59
N PHE A 1080 28.68 25.00 5.04
CA PHE A 1080 27.91 25.98 5.82
C PHE A 1080 26.50 25.52 6.19
N ARG A 1081 25.93 24.57 5.44
CA ARG A 1081 24.55 24.10 5.62
C ARG A 1081 24.47 22.68 6.17
N GLU A 1082 25.58 21.95 6.19
CA GLU A 1082 25.68 20.60 6.74
C GLU A 1082 24.60 19.64 6.22
N PHE A 1083 24.32 19.68 4.91
CA PHE A 1083 23.28 18.83 4.33
C PHE A 1083 23.58 17.34 4.58
N PRO A 1084 22.56 16.54 4.95
CA PRO A 1084 22.76 15.12 5.23
C PRO A 1084 23.19 14.36 3.97
N SER A 1085 24.07 13.38 4.13
CA SER A 1085 24.42 12.44 3.07
C SER A 1085 23.29 11.43 2.90
N GLY A 1086 22.59 11.47 1.76
CA GLY A 1086 21.50 10.55 1.43
C GLY A 1086 21.16 10.60 -0.05
N PHE A 1087 20.14 9.84 -0.48
CA PHE A 1087 19.70 9.79 -1.88
C PHE A 1087 19.36 11.17 -2.46
N ASP A 1088 18.82 12.06 -1.63
CA ASP A 1088 18.42 13.40 -2.04
C ASP A 1088 19.54 14.43 -1.98
N TRP A 1089 20.74 14.07 -1.51
CA TRP A 1089 21.85 15.01 -1.41
C TRP A 1089 22.05 15.85 -2.70
N PRO A 1090 21.93 15.29 -3.93
CA PRO A 1090 22.02 16.09 -5.16
C PRO A 1090 20.94 17.18 -5.32
N THR A 1091 19.75 17.03 -4.73
CA THR A 1091 18.61 17.96 -4.91
C THR A 1091 18.87 19.31 -4.24
N TYR A 1092 19.66 19.35 -3.16
CA TYR A 1092 20.10 20.60 -2.54
C TYR A 1092 21.00 21.46 -3.46
N PHE A 1093 21.49 20.89 -4.56
CA PHE A 1093 22.44 21.53 -5.47
C PHE A 1093 21.92 21.69 -6.90
N GLU A 1094 20.59 21.69 -7.12
CA GLU A 1094 19.99 21.85 -8.45
C GLU A 1094 20.51 23.08 -9.23
N ALA A 1095 20.84 24.16 -8.52
CA ALA A 1095 21.37 25.39 -9.10
C ALA A 1095 22.64 25.18 -9.94
N VAL A 1096 23.47 24.17 -9.63
CA VAL A 1096 24.70 23.88 -10.40
C VAL A 1096 24.50 22.90 -11.55
N HIS A 1097 23.31 22.33 -11.73
CA HIS A 1097 23.05 21.37 -12.80
C HIS A 1097 23.29 21.95 -14.20
N ARG A 1098 22.59 23.05 -14.55
CA ARG A 1098 22.73 23.70 -15.87
C ARG A 1098 24.14 24.27 -16.09
N PRO A 1099 24.78 24.96 -15.12
CA PRO A 1099 26.18 25.39 -15.25
C PRO A 1099 27.17 24.23 -15.47
N THR A 1100 26.98 23.08 -14.81
CA THR A 1100 27.84 21.91 -14.99
C THR A 1100 27.70 21.32 -16.39
N LEU A 1101 26.48 21.21 -16.92
CA LEU A 1101 26.26 20.79 -18.31
C LEU A 1101 26.85 21.79 -19.31
N LEU A 1102 26.78 23.09 -19.03
CA LEU A 1102 27.42 24.12 -19.85
C LEU A 1102 28.94 23.94 -19.86
N ALA A 1103 29.56 23.63 -18.72
CA ALA A 1103 30.99 23.34 -18.64
C ALA A 1103 31.38 22.13 -19.51
N ILE A 1104 30.61 21.05 -19.45
CA ILE A 1104 30.80 19.87 -20.32
C ILE A 1104 30.64 20.25 -21.80
N GLY A 1105 29.61 21.02 -22.13
CA GLY A 1105 29.37 21.51 -23.49
C GLY A 1105 30.54 22.33 -24.04
N LEU A 1106 31.12 23.22 -23.23
CA LEU A 1106 32.29 24.01 -23.61
C LEU A 1106 33.52 23.13 -23.89
N LEU A 1107 33.74 22.10 -23.07
CA LEU A 1107 34.85 21.14 -23.25
C LEU A 1107 34.66 20.25 -24.49
N LEU A 1108 33.44 19.77 -24.74
CA LEU A 1108 33.11 18.97 -25.93
C LEU A 1108 33.21 19.78 -27.23
N LEU A 1109 32.97 21.08 -27.16
CA LEU A 1109 33.06 21.97 -28.32
C LEU A 1109 34.51 22.20 -28.78
N ASP A 1110 35.50 22.12 -27.89
CA ASP A 1110 36.92 22.31 -28.24
C ASP A 1110 37.42 21.38 -29.36
N PRO A 1111 37.28 20.03 -29.28
CA PRO A 1111 37.72 19.14 -30.36
C PRO A 1111 36.92 19.31 -31.66
N ILE A 1112 35.65 19.73 -31.57
CA ILE A 1112 34.80 20.01 -32.75
C ILE A 1112 35.35 21.24 -33.49
N VAL A 1113 35.56 22.34 -32.76
CA VAL A 1113 36.11 23.57 -33.32
C VAL A 1113 37.57 23.35 -33.79
N GLU A 1114 38.38 22.61 -33.03
CA GLU A 1114 39.74 22.26 -33.45
C GLU A 1114 39.74 21.49 -34.78
N ARG A 1115 38.80 20.56 -34.99
CA ARG A 1115 38.64 19.90 -36.30
C ARG A 1115 38.31 20.89 -37.42
N CYS A 1116 37.49 21.91 -37.18
CA CYS A 1116 37.20 22.96 -38.17
C CYS A 1116 38.44 23.78 -38.55
N TRP A 1117 39.40 23.96 -37.64
CA TRP A 1117 40.67 24.63 -37.91
C TRP A 1117 41.71 23.70 -38.58
N LEU A 1118 41.68 22.38 -38.32
CA LEU A 1118 42.65 21.41 -38.85
C LEU A 1118 42.34 20.91 -40.27
N ARG A 1119 41.08 20.91 -40.70
CA ARG A 1119 40.62 20.24 -41.94
C ARG A 1119 40.49 21.21 -43.13
N ARG A 1120 41.28 20.98 -44.21
CA ARG A 1120 40.95 21.39 -45.59
C ARG A 1120 39.94 20.38 -46.16
N TRP A 1121 38.63 20.59 -46.01
CA TRP A 1121 37.61 19.60 -46.40
C TRP A 1121 37.19 19.57 -47.86
N TRP A 1122 37.83 20.29 -48.75
CA TRP A 1122 37.59 20.16 -50.18
C TRP A 1122 38.87 20.46 -50.95
N PRO A 1123 39.17 19.76 -52.07
CA PRO A 1123 40.28 20.14 -52.93
C PRO A 1123 40.10 21.59 -53.38
N SER A 1124 41.04 22.45 -53.00
CA SER A 1124 41.20 23.76 -53.61
C SER A 1124 41.85 23.58 -54.99
N GLU A 1125 41.38 24.33 -56.00
CA GLU A 1125 41.79 24.22 -57.41
C GLU A 1125 43.31 24.34 -57.66
N ASP A 1126 44.11 24.76 -56.69
CA ASP A 1126 45.57 24.93 -56.81
C ASP A 1126 46.40 23.75 -56.26
N SER A 1127 46.18 22.55 -56.79
CA SER A 1127 47.15 21.44 -56.65
C SER A 1127 47.68 21.08 -58.04
N PRO A 1128 48.98 21.30 -58.35
CA PRO A 1128 49.51 21.04 -59.70
C PRO A 1128 49.49 19.53 -60.00
N ARG A 1129 49.07 19.19 -61.23
CA ARG A 1129 49.04 17.82 -61.79
C ARG A 1129 50.44 17.30 -62.09
#